data_AF-A0A8H3AEI0-F1
#
_entry.id   AF-A0A8H3AEI0-F1
#
_cell.length_a   1.000
_cell.length_b   1.000
_cell.length_c   1.000
_cell.angle_alpha   90.00
_cell.angle_beta   90.00
_cell.angle_gamma   90.00
#
_symmetry.space_group_name_H-M   'P 1'
#
loop_
_entity.id
_entity.type
_entity.pdbx_description
1 polymer ?
#
loop_
_entity_poly.entity_id
_entity_poly.type
_entity_poly.pdbx_seq_one_letter_code
_entity_poly.pdbx_strand_id
1 'polypeptide(L)'
;MPIVCLYQALGILINGFFLLGLLVVIGATTSSRKPLILLGMLYALSFMLPTDPHNHALSSTSLLGRGLWWILKACSWAFGHLFRLLCSFLFIPVLTLLRYSTRLFRFITWTLFLISGVFAFTPPADYGPPGPVIGIDLGTTYSCVGIYRDDRVEIIANSQGARTTPSWVSFRNTERIVGENAKHALHAYPSQTVYSVKRLIGRTFDDPKLQDDISRTTYKVVNRTGRPVIQVKEQGILRELTPEEVSAMVIRSLKETAEAFLGIKITEAVITVPAYFNDAQRQATKDAGRIAGLTVKRILNEPTAAAIAYGLDRKNFASSKILVYDLGGGTFDVSLLQIQGDNFKVLATAGDARLGGEDFDNRITDYFAKLYRLKFGVDVSQIPRSMAKLKKEVERTKRLLSHATSAELEIESFYRGRDFSATLTRAKFEQLNIDLFRRTLTLVQRVLNDAKLTTRDVDEIVLVGGSTRIPKIREILKDMFGGKEPNQGINPDEAVAMGAAISGGMLSGKGNLASVSLDDVCPFTIGIETSGGVFTPFIHRNSPVPISHTKILSTLEDNQSAVLIQVYEGEHEQTQLNTLIGEFEMTGIPPAARGAVQLELKFELDANGILLVGAKEKFTGSFKSITISSRRSGLSEEELNNLVSKAAGRPGSDLEEDGYNSSILEREILLGAGADDFGGETNPQH
;
A
#
# COMPACT_ATOMS: atom_id res chain seq x y z
N MET A 1 93.03 29.32 -16.23
CA MET A 1 92.33 28.07 -15.88
C MET A 1 91.58 28.02 -14.52
N PRO A 2 91.44 29.07 -13.68
CA PRO A 2 90.51 29.03 -12.54
C PRO A 2 89.13 29.67 -12.79
N ILE A 3 88.95 30.48 -13.85
CA ILE A 3 87.68 31.19 -14.13
C ILE A 3 86.66 30.30 -14.87
N VAL A 4 87.12 29.37 -15.73
CA VAL A 4 86.24 28.45 -16.47
C VAL A 4 85.61 27.39 -15.55
N CYS A 5 86.36 26.89 -14.56
CA CYS A 5 85.82 26.00 -13.52
C CYS A 5 84.83 26.72 -12.59
N LEU A 6 85.02 28.03 -12.34
CA LEU A 6 84.10 28.83 -11.52
C LEU A 6 82.76 29.06 -12.25
N TYR A 7 82.78 29.31 -13.56
CA TYR A 7 81.58 29.45 -14.38
C TYR A 7 80.82 28.13 -14.57
N GLN A 8 81.52 27.00 -14.71
CA GLN A 8 80.88 25.68 -14.75
C GLN A 8 80.28 25.29 -13.37
N ALA A 9 80.96 25.62 -12.27
CA ALA A 9 80.42 25.42 -10.92
C ALA A 9 79.19 26.29 -10.65
N LEU A 10 79.19 27.56 -11.09
CA LEU A 10 78.02 28.46 -10.99
C LEU A 10 76.84 27.97 -11.83
N GLY A 11 77.10 27.48 -13.05
CA GLY A 11 76.07 26.93 -13.93
C GLY A 11 75.41 25.66 -13.38
N ILE A 12 76.19 24.78 -12.75
CA ILE A 12 75.66 23.58 -12.06
C ILE A 12 74.83 23.97 -10.83
N LEU A 13 75.26 25.00 -10.08
CA LEU A 13 74.50 25.53 -8.93
C LEU A 13 73.17 26.15 -9.36
N ILE A 14 73.16 26.99 -10.39
CA ILE A 14 71.95 27.67 -10.88
C ILE A 14 70.93 26.66 -11.44
N ASN A 15 71.38 25.68 -12.23
CA ASN A 15 70.52 24.60 -12.74
C ASN A 15 70.03 23.67 -11.62
N GLY A 16 70.86 23.43 -10.60
CA GLY A 16 70.46 22.69 -9.40
C GLY A 16 69.35 23.37 -8.59
N PHE A 17 69.43 24.70 -8.43
CA PHE A 17 68.37 25.49 -7.77
C PHE A 17 67.06 25.50 -8.57
N PHE A 18 67.13 25.54 -9.91
CA PHE A 18 65.94 25.49 -10.77
C PHE A 18 65.25 24.11 -10.72
N LEU A 19 66.03 23.02 -10.72
CA LEU A 19 65.51 21.66 -10.61
C LEU A 19 64.89 21.39 -9.22
N LEU A 20 65.50 21.94 -8.16
CA LEU A 20 64.99 21.86 -6.79
C LEU A 20 63.65 22.61 -6.65
N GLY A 21 63.54 23.80 -7.27
CA GLY A 21 62.30 24.57 -7.32
C GLY A 21 61.18 23.83 -8.06
N LEU A 22 61.47 23.19 -9.20
CA LEU A 22 60.50 22.42 -9.98
C LEU A 22 60.01 21.17 -9.22
N LEU A 23 60.90 20.45 -8.53
CA LEU A 23 60.55 19.28 -7.72
C LEU A 23 59.69 19.64 -6.50
N VAL A 24 59.89 20.81 -5.90
CA VAL A 24 59.04 21.33 -4.81
C VAL A 24 57.62 21.64 -5.31
N VAL A 25 57.48 22.21 -6.52
CA VAL A 25 56.17 22.50 -7.13
C VAL A 25 55.42 21.22 -7.53
N ILE A 26 56.12 20.22 -8.09
CA ILE A 26 55.53 18.92 -8.47
C ILE A 26 55.17 18.08 -7.20
N GLY A 27 55.99 18.18 -6.15
CA GLY A 27 55.72 17.53 -4.86
C GLY A 27 54.54 18.13 -4.08
N ALA A 28 54.25 19.42 -4.27
CA ALA A 28 53.12 20.10 -3.63
C ALA A 28 51.76 19.79 -4.27
N THR A 29 51.72 19.24 -5.49
CA THR A 29 50.50 18.99 -6.27
C THR A 29 50.13 17.51 -6.39
N THR A 30 50.99 16.58 -5.95
CA THR A 30 50.75 15.13 -6.04
C THR A 30 50.81 14.45 -4.67
N SER A 31 49.75 13.74 -4.29
CA SER A 31 49.64 13.03 -3.00
C SER A 31 50.48 11.73 -2.95
N SER A 32 51.75 11.77 -3.35
CA SER A 32 52.66 10.60 -3.28
C SER A 32 53.96 10.92 -2.52
N ARG A 33 54.40 10.01 -1.63
CA ARG A 33 55.61 10.17 -0.79
C ARG A 33 56.95 10.10 -1.53
N LYS A 34 56.94 10.09 -2.87
CA LYS A 34 58.14 9.88 -3.71
C LYS A 34 59.17 11.04 -3.70
N PRO A 35 58.80 12.33 -3.52
CA PRO A 35 59.77 13.43 -3.50
C PRO A 35 60.68 13.48 -2.26
N LEU A 36 60.20 13.04 -1.09
CA LEU A 36 61.00 13.00 0.14
C LEU A 36 62.11 11.94 0.09
N ILE A 37 61.88 10.84 -0.62
CA ILE A 37 62.87 9.77 -0.80
C ILE A 37 64.02 10.26 -1.68
N LEU A 38 63.71 11.03 -2.74
CA LEU A 38 64.71 11.61 -3.64
C LEU A 38 65.58 12.68 -2.95
N LEU A 39 64.99 13.50 -2.07
CA LEU A 39 65.72 14.50 -1.28
C LEU A 39 66.64 13.85 -0.23
N GLY A 40 66.21 12.74 0.39
CA GLY A 40 67.03 11.93 1.29
C GLY A 40 68.21 11.26 0.59
N MET A 41 68.03 10.81 -0.66
CA MET A 41 69.11 10.23 -1.47
C MET A 41 70.16 11.27 -1.88
N LEU A 42 69.76 12.49 -2.23
CA LEU A 42 70.68 13.60 -2.53
C LEU A 42 71.44 14.07 -1.28
N TYR A 43 70.78 14.08 -0.12
CA TYR A 43 71.44 14.37 1.17
C TYR A 43 72.45 13.28 1.56
N ALA A 44 72.11 12.00 1.34
CA ALA A 44 73.04 10.88 1.57
C ALA A 44 74.25 10.90 0.61
N LEU A 45 74.08 11.33 -0.65
CA LEU A 45 75.20 11.51 -1.59
C LEU A 45 76.18 12.61 -1.14
N SER A 46 75.72 13.62 -0.38
CA SER A 46 76.60 14.67 0.16
C SER A 46 77.51 14.20 1.31
N PHE A 47 77.29 12.98 1.83
CA PHE A 47 78.14 12.31 2.83
C PHE A 47 78.99 11.16 2.24
N MET A 48 78.87 10.86 0.93
CA MET A 48 79.73 9.88 0.24
C MET A 48 80.98 10.53 -0.38
N LEU A 49 81.72 11.30 0.43
CA LEU A 49 83.14 11.54 0.19
C LEU A 49 83.92 10.77 1.26
N PRO A 50 84.51 9.60 0.93
CA PRO A 50 85.45 8.95 1.80
C PRO A 50 86.67 9.85 2.02
N THR A 51 86.71 10.36 3.24
CA THR A 51 87.89 10.81 3.95
C THR A 51 88.75 9.60 4.28
N ASP A 52 89.70 9.25 3.41
CA ASP A 52 90.83 8.42 3.84
C ASP A 52 92.16 9.04 3.36
N PRO A 53 93.03 9.51 4.28
CA PRO A 53 94.33 10.11 3.98
C PRO A 53 95.42 9.09 3.62
N HIS A 54 95.11 7.80 3.51
CA HIS A 54 96.09 6.78 3.16
C HIS A 54 95.88 6.24 1.74
N ASN A 55 96.18 7.06 0.72
CA ASN A 55 96.91 6.48 -0.39
C ASN A 55 97.83 7.48 -1.08
N HIS A 56 99.09 7.10 -1.08
CA HIS A 56 100.24 7.86 -1.51
C HIS A 56 100.24 8.04 -3.03
N ALA A 57 100.47 9.26 -3.49
CA ALA A 57 101.28 9.44 -4.68
C ALA A 57 102.15 10.69 -4.48
N LEU A 58 103.42 10.47 -4.10
CA LEU A 58 104.52 11.45 -4.00
C LEU A 58 104.40 12.43 -2.81
N SER A 59 105.10 12.19 -1.70
CA SER A 59 106.44 12.74 -1.37
C SER A 59 106.48 14.26 -1.12
N SER A 60 106.92 14.64 0.09
CA SER A 60 107.53 15.92 0.51
C SER A 60 106.72 17.24 0.47
N THR A 61 106.39 17.70 1.68
CA THR A 61 106.62 19.06 2.23
C THR A 61 106.20 20.31 1.43
N SER A 62 105.08 20.95 1.80
CA SER A 62 105.02 22.42 1.95
C SER A 62 103.87 22.87 2.87
N LEU A 63 104.10 23.93 3.64
CA LEU A 63 103.15 24.54 4.61
C LEU A 63 101.82 25.00 3.97
N LEU A 64 101.79 25.22 2.65
CA LEU A 64 100.66 25.78 1.90
C LEU A 64 99.46 24.82 1.78
N GLY A 65 99.68 23.51 1.68
CA GLY A 65 98.59 22.53 1.53
C GLY A 65 97.73 22.38 2.79
N ARG A 66 98.35 22.55 3.98
CA ARG A 66 97.61 22.48 5.26
C ARG A 66 96.73 23.71 5.47
N GLY A 67 97.17 24.89 5.04
CA GLY A 67 96.39 26.13 5.15
C GLY A 67 95.11 26.09 4.31
N LEU A 68 95.20 25.58 3.06
CA LEU A 68 94.05 25.50 2.17
C LEU A 68 92.98 24.49 2.67
N TRP A 69 93.41 23.39 3.29
CA TRP A 69 92.50 22.42 3.89
C TRP A 69 91.69 23.01 5.07
N TRP A 70 92.34 23.82 5.91
CA TRP A 70 91.65 24.52 7.01
C TRP A 70 90.68 25.60 6.51
N ILE A 71 91.02 26.32 5.44
CA ILE A 71 90.12 27.30 4.81
C ILE A 71 88.87 26.61 4.24
N LEU A 72 89.04 25.48 3.54
CA LEU A 72 87.91 24.70 3.00
C LEU A 72 87.01 24.14 4.11
N LYS A 73 87.59 23.68 5.22
CA LYS A 73 86.80 23.29 6.40
C LYS A 73 86.06 24.45 7.04
N ALA A 74 86.70 25.63 7.15
CA ALA A 74 86.07 26.82 7.71
C ALA A 74 84.91 27.33 6.82
N CYS A 75 85.08 27.33 5.49
CA CYS A 75 84.02 27.66 4.55
C CYS A 75 82.85 26.66 4.61
N SER A 76 83.13 25.36 4.70
CA SER A 76 82.09 24.33 4.86
C SER A 76 81.32 24.48 6.18
N TRP A 77 82.02 24.80 7.27
CA TRP A 77 81.40 25.05 8.57
C TRP A 77 80.54 26.33 8.57
N ALA A 78 81.06 27.43 8.00
CA ALA A 78 80.33 28.68 7.87
C ALA A 78 79.08 28.54 6.97
N PHE A 79 79.20 27.79 5.85
CA PHE A 79 78.08 27.50 4.96
C PHE A 79 77.02 26.62 5.66
N GLY A 80 77.45 25.63 6.44
CA GLY A 80 76.55 24.81 7.26
C GLY A 80 75.79 25.64 8.31
N HIS A 81 76.44 26.62 8.95
CA HIS A 81 75.79 27.52 9.90
C HIS A 81 74.81 28.49 9.23
N LEU A 82 75.19 29.09 8.09
CA LEU A 82 74.32 29.99 7.33
C LEU A 82 73.09 29.24 6.76
N PHE A 83 73.28 28.00 6.30
CA PHE A 83 72.18 27.13 5.84
C PHE A 83 71.22 26.77 6.97
N ARG A 84 71.72 26.46 8.18
CA ARG A 84 70.87 26.21 9.36
C ARG A 84 70.08 27.45 9.78
N LEU A 85 70.68 28.64 9.70
CA LEU A 85 70.01 29.91 9.99
C LEU A 85 68.92 30.22 8.96
N LEU A 86 69.20 30.06 7.66
CA LEU A 86 68.23 30.24 6.57
C LEU A 86 67.06 29.23 6.67
N CYS A 87 67.34 27.96 6.96
CA CYS A 87 66.31 26.95 7.17
C CYS A 87 65.41 27.27 8.37
N SER A 88 65.96 27.82 9.45
CA SER A 88 65.21 28.12 10.68
C SER A 88 64.35 29.38 10.57
N PHE A 89 64.81 30.42 9.86
CA PHE A 89 64.11 31.71 9.77
C PHE A 89 63.20 31.86 8.55
N LEU A 90 63.42 31.13 7.45
CA LEU A 90 62.59 31.24 6.23
C LEU A 90 61.80 29.97 5.94
N PHE A 91 62.36 28.79 6.17
CA PHE A 91 61.76 27.53 5.74
C PHE A 91 60.72 26.98 6.72
N ILE A 92 61.00 27.03 8.03
CA ILE A 92 60.07 26.57 9.07
C ILE A 92 58.77 27.41 9.10
N PRO A 93 58.79 28.76 9.03
CA PRO A 93 57.57 29.55 9.02
C PRO A 93 56.73 29.32 7.76
N VAL A 94 57.35 29.21 6.59
CA VAL A 94 56.67 28.96 5.31
C VAL A 94 56.06 27.55 5.25
N LEU A 95 56.76 26.52 5.74
CA LEU A 95 56.19 25.17 5.88
C LEU A 95 55.04 25.12 6.91
N THR A 96 55.11 25.94 7.96
CA THR A 96 54.05 26.01 8.97
C THR A 96 52.82 26.74 8.41
N LEU A 97 53.00 27.80 7.63
CA LEU A 97 51.94 28.49 6.87
C LEU A 97 51.33 27.60 5.78
N LEU A 98 52.14 26.83 5.04
CA LEU A 98 51.67 25.84 4.06
C LEU A 98 50.93 24.66 4.74
N ARG A 99 51.35 24.24 5.94
CA ARG A 99 50.63 23.24 6.75
C ARG A 99 49.30 23.77 7.29
N TYR A 100 49.24 25.05 7.67
CA TYR A 100 47.97 25.69 8.05
C TYR A 100 47.03 25.87 6.86
N SER A 101 47.56 26.29 5.69
CA SER A 101 46.81 26.39 4.44
C SER A 101 46.28 25.02 3.98
N THR A 102 47.09 23.97 4.02
CA THR A 102 46.64 22.62 3.65
C THR A 102 45.72 21.98 4.68
N ARG A 103 45.85 22.29 5.98
CA ARG A 103 44.86 21.88 7.00
C ARG A 103 43.55 22.62 6.86
N LEU A 104 43.58 23.92 6.58
CA LEU A 104 42.39 24.72 6.33
C LEU A 104 41.72 24.32 5.01
N PHE A 105 42.50 24.04 3.96
CA PHE A 105 41.98 23.53 2.70
C PHE A 105 41.45 22.10 2.85
N ARG A 106 42.12 21.22 3.61
CA ARG A 106 41.58 19.88 3.95
C ARG A 106 40.35 19.95 4.83
N PHE A 107 40.28 20.89 5.76
CA PHE A 107 39.10 21.13 6.57
C PHE A 107 37.97 21.66 5.70
N ILE A 108 38.17 22.70 4.89
CA ILE A 108 37.17 23.24 3.97
C ILE A 108 36.74 22.19 2.95
N THR A 109 37.65 21.41 2.37
CA THR A 109 37.29 20.32 1.45
C THR A 109 36.61 19.15 2.15
N TRP A 110 37.00 18.76 3.36
CA TRP A 110 36.25 17.77 4.16
C TRP A 110 34.90 18.29 4.63
N THR A 111 34.79 19.58 4.94
CA THR A 111 33.53 20.20 5.36
C THR A 111 32.62 20.36 4.15
N LEU A 112 33.16 20.74 2.98
CA LEU A 112 32.44 20.74 1.70
C LEU A 112 32.09 19.32 1.25
N PHE A 113 32.93 18.31 1.52
CA PHE A 113 32.65 16.90 1.23
C PHE A 113 31.64 16.28 2.21
N LEU A 114 31.62 16.72 3.47
CA LEU A 114 30.60 16.39 4.46
C LEU A 114 29.29 17.11 4.15
N ILE A 115 29.33 18.38 3.75
CA ILE A 115 28.16 19.11 3.26
C ILE A 115 27.64 18.44 1.97
N SER A 116 28.50 18.13 1.00
CA SER A 116 28.09 17.43 -0.23
C SER A 116 27.65 16.00 0.04
N GLY A 117 28.22 15.32 1.04
CA GLY A 117 27.83 13.97 1.47
C GLY A 117 26.50 13.94 2.21
N VAL A 118 26.17 15.01 2.95
CA VAL A 118 24.85 15.25 3.54
C VAL A 118 23.81 15.61 2.46
N PHE A 119 24.23 16.25 1.37
CA PHE A 119 23.36 16.48 0.20
C PHE A 119 23.27 15.26 -0.75
N ALA A 120 24.23 14.32 -0.73
CA ALA A 120 24.27 13.16 -1.62
C ALA A 120 23.56 11.91 -1.09
N PHE A 121 23.03 11.94 0.14
CA PHE A 121 22.18 10.89 0.72
C PHE A 121 20.80 11.40 1.15
N THR A 122 20.36 12.52 0.57
CA THR A 122 18.93 12.67 0.37
C THR A 122 18.61 11.94 -0.94
N PRO A 123 17.71 10.94 -0.96
CA PRO A 123 17.14 10.54 -2.24
C PRO A 123 16.64 11.83 -2.89
N PRO A 124 16.84 12.05 -4.21
CA PRO A 124 16.21 13.19 -4.85
C PRO A 124 14.74 13.15 -4.42
N ALA A 125 14.29 14.18 -3.71
CA ALA A 125 12.87 14.42 -3.60
C ALA A 125 12.38 14.41 -5.04
N ASP A 126 11.45 13.51 -5.32
CA ASP A 126 10.90 13.24 -6.63
C ASP A 126 10.14 14.50 -7.09
N TYR A 127 10.89 15.51 -7.51
CA TYR A 127 10.41 16.75 -8.12
C TYR A 127 10.32 16.58 -9.64
N GLY A 128 10.09 15.34 -10.11
CA GLY A 128 9.46 15.16 -11.41
C GLY A 128 8.07 15.84 -11.39
N PRO A 129 7.52 16.22 -12.55
CA PRO A 129 6.11 16.59 -12.61
C PRO A 129 5.30 15.43 -11.98
N PRO A 130 4.25 15.74 -11.18
CA PRO A 130 3.47 14.69 -10.51
C PRO A 130 3.09 13.61 -11.51
N GLY A 131 3.50 12.37 -11.21
CA GLY A 131 3.24 11.22 -12.04
C GLY A 131 1.74 11.06 -12.29
N PRO A 132 1.33 10.37 -13.36
CA PRO A 132 -0.09 10.19 -13.63
C PRO A 132 -0.78 9.47 -12.46
N VAL A 133 -1.93 10.00 -12.04
CA VAL A 133 -2.80 9.38 -11.05
C VAL A 133 -3.70 8.36 -11.76
N ILE A 134 -3.51 7.07 -11.49
CA ILE A 134 -4.37 6.01 -12.04
C ILE A 134 -5.67 5.88 -11.25
N GLY A 135 -6.74 5.44 -11.90
CA GLY A 135 -7.99 5.05 -11.26
C GLY A 135 -8.06 3.54 -11.12
N ILE A 136 -8.29 3.04 -9.91
CA ILE A 136 -8.40 1.61 -9.61
C ILE A 136 -9.80 1.32 -9.10
N ASP A 137 -10.51 0.44 -9.81
CA ASP A 137 -11.64 -0.29 -9.26
C ASP A 137 -11.14 -1.58 -8.59
N LEU A 138 -11.10 -1.59 -7.26
CA LEU A 138 -10.75 -2.77 -6.48
C LEU A 138 -12.01 -3.58 -6.19
N GLY A 139 -12.54 -4.35 -7.14
CA GLY A 139 -13.77 -5.12 -6.93
C GLY A 139 -13.57 -6.44 -6.18
N THR A 140 -14.67 -7.01 -5.66
CA THR A 140 -14.65 -8.26 -4.88
C THR A 140 -14.15 -9.46 -5.68
N THR A 141 -14.56 -9.57 -6.94
CA THR A 141 -14.26 -10.72 -7.81
C THR A 141 -13.31 -10.35 -8.95
N TYR A 142 -13.47 -9.16 -9.50
CA TYR A 142 -12.66 -8.58 -10.55
C TYR A 142 -12.29 -7.16 -10.18
N SER A 143 -11.09 -6.74 -10.56
CA SER A 143 -10.59 -5.38 -10.44
C SER A 143 -10.26 -4.82 -11.82
N CYS A 144 -10.29 -3.50 -11.97
CA CYS A 144 -10.02 -2.80 -13.21
C CYS A 144 -9.15 -1.57 -12.95
N VAL A 145 -8.32 -1.18 -13.93
CA VAL A 145 -7.45 -0.01 -13.83
C VAL A 145 -7.57 0.83 -15.09
N GLY A 146 -7.66 2.14 -14.90
CA GLY A 146 -7.76 3.12 -15.97
C GLY A 146 -6.89 4.35 -15.72
N ILE A 147 -6.70 5.12 -16.78
CA ILE A 147 -5.97 6.40 -16.74
C ILE A 147 -6.72 7.45 -17.55
N TYR A 148 -6.74 8.69 -17.07
CA TYR A 148 -7.21 9.84 -17.85
C TYR A 148 -6.01 10.51 -18.52
N ARG A 149 -6.01 10.55 -19.85
CA ARG A 149 -4.93 11.12 -20.67
C ARG A 149 -5.49 11.61 -22.00
N ASP A 150 -4.94 12.70 -22.52
CA ASP A 150 -5.33 13.29 -23.82
C ASP A 150 -6.85 13.55 -23.91
N ASP A 151 -7.41 14.07 -22.81
CA ASP A 151 -8.85 14.34 -22.62
C ASP A 151 -9.79 13.15 -22.84
N ARG A 152 -9.28 11.93 -22.66
CA ARG A 152 -10.07 10.70 -22.69
C ARG A 152 -9.68 9.75 -21.57
N VAL A 153 -10.59 8.84 -21.25
CA VAL A 153 -10.32 7.71 -20.37
C VAL A 153 -9.83 6.52 -21.19
N GLU A 154 -8.73 5.91 -20.74
CA GLU A 154 -8.23 4.66 -21.28
C GLU A 154 -8.25 3.58 -20.19
N ILE A 155 -9.00 2.51 -20.45
CA ILE A 155 -8.98 1.31 -19.61
C ILE A 155 -7.84 0.41 -20.05
N ILE A 156 -6.98 0.04 -19.11
CA ILE A 156 -5.72 -0.64 -19.40
C ILE A 156 -5.95 -2.15 -19.35
N ALA A 157 -5.66 -2.82 -20.47
CA ALA A 157 -5.70 -4.27 -20.54
C ALA A 157 -4.49 -4.89 -19.82
N ASN A 158 -4.70 -6.02 -19.15
CA ASN A 158 -3.63 -6.81 -18.55
C ASN A 158 -2.83 -7.58 -19.61
N SER A 159 -1.80 -8.32 -19.18
CA SER A 159 -0.92 -9.08 -20.08
C SER A 159 -1.61 -10.16 -20.91
N GLN A 160 -2.85 -10.53 -20.58
CA GLN A 160 -3.69 -11.46 -21.32
C GLN A 160 -4.69 -10.76 -22.26
N GLY A 161 -4.63 -9.43 -22.36
CA GLY A 161 -5.54 -8.63 -23.19
C GLY A 161 -6.92 -8.39 -22.55
N ALA A 162 -7.15 -8.83 -21.31
CA ALA A 162 -8.41 -8.59 -20.61
C ALA A 162 -8.38 -7.24 -19.88
N ARG A 163 -9.49 -6.49 -19.95
CA ARG A 163 -9.65 -5.18 -19.29
C ARG A 163 -9.96 -5.25 -17.79
N THR A 164 -10.27 -6.45 -17.30
CA THR A 164 -10.51 -6.73 -15.88
C THR A 164 -9.61 -7.88 -15.45
N THR A 165 -9.09 -7.81 -14.23
CA THR A 165 -8.22 -8.82 -13.63
C THR A 165 -8.93 -9.44 -12.43
N PRO A 166 -9.07 -10.78 -12.33
CA PRO A 166 -9.65 -11.39 -11.13
C PRO A 166 -8.92 -10.96 -9.85
N SER A 167 -9.68 -10.62 -8.81
CA SER A 167 -9.17 -10.29 -7.47
C SER A 167 -8.76 -11.55 -6.70
N TRP A 168 -7.85 -12.33 -7.28
CA TRP A 168 -7.43 -13.66 -6.82
C TRP A 168 -5.91 -13.68 -6.63
N VAL A 169 -5.45 -14.33 -5.56
CA VAL A 169 -4.03 -14.51 -5.26
C VAL A 169 -3.77 -15.98 -4.91
N SER A 170 -2.83 -16.64 -5.58
CA SER A 170 -2.46 -18.03 -5.29
C SER A 170 -0.99 -18.13 -4.88
N PHE A 171 -0.75 -18.84 -3.79
CA PHE A 171 0.57 -19.08 -3.21
C PHE A 171 1.04 -20.47 -3.62
N ARG A 172 2.06 -20.52 -4.48
CA ARG A 172 2.71 -21.76 -4.89
C ARG A 172 4.06 -21.89 -4.19
N ASN A 173 4.69 -23.07 -4.33
CA ASN A 173 5.99 -23.34 -3.71
C ASN A 173 7.09 -22.38 -4.19
N THR A 174 7.02 -21.86 -5.41
CA THR A 174 8.09 -21.05 -6.01
C THR A 174 7.68 -19.61 -6.31
N GLU A 175 6.39 -19.32 -6.37
CA GLU A 175 5.87 -18.04 -6.85
C GLU A 175 4.53 -17.68 -6.21
N ARG A 176 4.27 -16.38 -6.11
CA ARG A 176 2.93 -15.83 -5.90
C ARG A 176 2.39 -15.42 -7.26
N ILE A 177 1.16 -15.81 -7.56
CA ILE A 177 0.48 -15.41 -8.80
C ILE A 177 -0.81 -14.69 -8.47
N VAL A 178 -1.18 -13.72 -9.30
CA VAL A 178 -2.37 -12.88 -9.16
C VAL A 178 -3.21 -12.96 -10.43
N GLY A 179 -4.52 -12.73 -10.34
CA GLY A 179 -5.38 -12.62 -11.52
C GLY A 179 -5.84 -13.96 -12.08
N GLU A 180 -5.92 -14.07 -13.40
CA GLU A 180 -6.48 -15.23 -14.09
C GLU A 180 -5.71 -16.52 -13.77
N ASN A 181 -4.38 -16.44 -13.69
CA ASN A 181 -3.55 -17.58 -13.33
C ASN A 181 -3.83 -18.07 -11.91
N ALA A 182 -4.10 -17.17 -10.97
CA ALA A 182 -4.50 -17.53 -9.61
C ALA A 182 -5.88 -18.17 -9.58
N LYS A 183 -6.84 -17.60 -10.33
CA LYS A 183 -8.19 -18.17 -10.47
C LYS A 183 -8.16 -19.59 -11.05
N HIS A 184 -7.33 -19.83 -12.06
CA HIS A 184 -7.12 -21.16 -12.63
C HIS A 184 -6.48 -22.15 -11.64
N ALA A 185 -5.63 -21.67 -10.74
CA ALA A 185 -4.94 -22.50 -9.76
C ALA A 185 -5.85 -23.06 -8.65
N LEU A 186 -7.06 -22.51 -8.45
CA LEU A 186 -7.97 -22.88 -7.35
C LEU A 186 -8.20 -24.38 -7.22
N HIS A 187 -8.42 -25.09 -8.34
CA HIS A 187 -8.73 -26.51 -8.30
C HIS A 187 -7.52 -27.39 -7.89
N ALA A 188 -6.30 -26.92 -8.13
CA ALA A 188 -5.06 -27.60 -7.77
C ALA A 188 -4.59 -27.21 -6.35
N TYR A 189 -4.80 -25.94 -5.97
CA TYR A 189 -4.34 -25.37 -4.71
C TYR A 189 -5.46 -24.63 -3.95
N PRO A 190 -6.55 -25.32 -3.56
CA PRO A 190 -7.75 -24.67 -3.02
C PRO A 190 -7.49 -23.94 -1.68
N SER A 191 -6.62 -24.49 -0.83
CA SER A 191 -6.26 -23.88 0.45
C SER A 191 -5.19 -22.79 0.34
N GLN A 192 -4.56 -22.65 -0.83
CA GLN A 192 -3.50 -21.67 -1.10
C GLN A 192 -3.95 -20.59 -2.09
N THR A 193 -5.22 -20.61 -2.49
CA THR A 193 -5.77 -19.64 -3.45
C THR A 193 -6.83 -18.83 -2.74
N VAL A 194 -6.53 -17.55 -2.56
CA VAL A 194 -7.31 -16.56 -1.82
C VAL A 194 -8.10 -15.70 -2.80
N TYR A 195 -9.37 -15.47 -2.49
CA TYR A 195 -10.34 -14.71 -3.30
C TYR A 195 -11.37 -14.06 -2.37
N SER A 196 -12.20 -13.14 -2.88
CA SER A 196 -13.27 -12.47 -2.11
C SER A 196 -12.79 -11.79 -0.83
N VAL A 197 -11.51 -11.39 -0.79
CA VAL A 197 -10.87 -10.73 0.38
C VAL A 197 -11.55 -9.42 0.74
N LYS A 198 -12.18 -8.74 -0.24
CA LYS A 198 -12.95 -7.52 -0.02
C LYS A 198 -14.15 -7.72 0.93
N ARG A 199 -14.62 -8.95 1.15
CA ARG A 199 -15.61 -9.26 2.20
C ARG A 199 -15.00 -9.35 3.60
N LEU A 200 -13.68 -9.54 3.71
CA LEU A 200 -12.94 -9.66 4.98
C LEU A 200 -12.33 -8.32 5.42
N ILE A 201 -11.98 -7.45 4.48
CA ILE A 201 -11.23 -6.21 4.73
C ILE A 201 -11.97 -5.29 5.70
N GLY A 202 -11.26 -4.73 6.69
CA GLY A 202 -11.80 -3.79 7.68
C GLY A 202 -12.88 -4.36 8.60
N ARG A 203 -13.01 -5.69 8.72
CA ARG A 203 -13.99 -6.35 9.61
C ARG A 203 -13.32 -6.99 10.82
N THR A 204 -14.11 -7.25 11.85
CA THR A 204 -13.70 -8.05 13.00
C THR A 204 -14.04 -9.53 12.76
N PHE A 205 -13.20 -10.43 13.27
CA PHE A 205 -13.39 -11.87 13.12
C PHE A 205 -14.74 -12.31 13.69
N ASP A 206 -15.15 -11.75 14.82
CA ASP A 206 -16.36 -12.18 15.53
C ASP A 206 -17.67 -11.65 14.92
N ASP A 207 -17.63 -10.89 13.81
CA ASP A 207 -18.83 -10.50 13.06
C ASP A 207 -19.59 -11.76 12.60
N PRO A 208 -20.83 -12.01 13.07
CA PRO A 208 -21.59 -13.19 12.67
C PRO A 208 -21.81 -13.28 11.16
N LYS A 209 -21.90 -12.13 10.49
CA LYS A 209 -22.01 -12.08 9.03
C LYS A 209 -20.72 -12.55 8.37
N LEU A 210 -19.56 -12.15 8.90
CA LEU A 210 -18.27 -12.59 8.38
C LEU A 210 -18.06 -14.10 8.53
N GLN A 211 -18.55 -14.71 9.61
CA GLN A 211 -18.41 -16.16 9.85
C GLN A 211 -19.08 -17.01 8.75
N ASP A 212 -20.22 -16.59 8.23
CA ASP A 212 -20.86 -17.27 7.08
C ASP A 212 -20.00 -17.13 5.80
N ASP A 213 -19.40 -15.97 5.53
CA ASP A 213 -18.46 -15.80 4.41
C ASP A 213 -17.22 -16.71 4.59
N ILE A 214 -16.61 -16.73 5.78
CA ILE A 214 -15.45 -17.57 6.10
C ILE A 214 -15.77 -19.05 5.87
N SER A 215 -16.95 -19.52 6.29
CA SER A 215 -17.38 -20.92 6.13
C SER A 215 -17.44 -21.39 4.67
N ARG A 216 -17.55 -20.44 3.72
CA ARG A 216 -17.64 -20.71 2.28
C ARG A 216 -16.29 -20.63 1.57
N THR A 217 -15.24 -20.17 2.24
CA THR A 217 -13.90 -20.08 1.67
C THR A 217 -13.23 -21.46 1.63
N THR A 218 -12.28 -21.65 0.70
CA THR A 218 -11.47 -22.87 0.61
C THR A 218 -10.12 -22.75 1.32
N TYR A 219 -9.73 -21.52 1.64
CA TYR A 219 -8.53 -21.17 2.40
C TYR A 219 -8.89 -20.98 3.88
N LYS A 220 -7.89 -21.01 4.75
CA LYS A 220 -8.12 -20.91 6.20
C LYS A 220 -8.06 -19.45 6.64
N VAL A 221 -9.05 -19.03 7.44
CA VAL A 221 -9.06 -17.75 8.13
C VAL A 221 -9.06 -18.01 9.63
N VAL A 222 -8.20 -17.32 10.37
CA VAL A 222 -8.04 -17.45 11.83
C VAL A 222 -8.23 -16.10 12.51
N ASN A 223 -8.59 -16.13 13.79
CA ASN A 223 -8.68 -14.94 14.62
C ASN A 223 -7.28 -14.58 15.14
N ARG A 224 -6.81 -13.37 14.84
CA ARG A 224 -5.66 -12.76 15.52
C ARG A 224 -6.11 -11.44 16.12
N THR A 225 -6.12 -11.38 17.45
CA THR A 225 -6.49 -10.17 18.21
C THR A 225 -7.82 -9.55 17.76
N GLY A 226 -8.84 -10.37 17.46
CA GLY A 226 -10.15 -9.92 16.99
C GLY A 226 -10.25 -9.65 15.48
N ARG A 227 -9.16 -9.81 14.71
CA ARG A 227 -9.10 -9.57 13.25
C ARG A 227 -9.08 -10.89 12.47
N PRO A 228 -9.71 -10.94 11.28
CA PRO A 228 -9.57 -12.07 10.36
C PRO A 228 -8.20 -12.05 9.69
N VAL A 229 -7.46 -13.16 9.82
CA VAL A 229 -6.13 -13.34 9.22
C VAL A 229 -6.10 -14.60 8.38
N ILE A 230 -5.57 -14.50 7.17
CA ILE A 230 -5.57 -15.56 6.16
C ILE A 230 -4.28 -16.39 6.33
N GLN A 231 -4.43 -17.71 6.49
CA GLN A 231 -3.31 -18.65 6.62
C GLN A 231 -3.03 -19.34 5.29
N VAL A 232 -1.83 -19.14 4.75
CA VAL A 232 -1.31 -19.79 3.54
C VAL A 232 0.09 -20.34 3.79
N LYS A 233 0.54 -21.27 2.97
CA LYS A 233 1.90 -21.80 2.97
C LYS A 233 2.63 -21.22 1.77
N GLU A 234 3.70 -20.50 2.04
CA GLU A 234 4.60 -19.97 1.04
C GLU A 234 5.96 -20.65 1.19
N GLN A 235 6.46 -21.31 0.14
CA GLN A 235 7.72 -22.06 0.19
C GLN A 235 7.77 -23.09 1.35
N GLY A 236 6.62 -23.68 1.70
CA GLY A 236 6.49 -24.61 2.82
C GLY A 236 6.35 -23.95 4.20
N ILE A 237 6.57 -22.64 4.31
CA ILE A 237 6.47 -21.87 5.55
C ILE A 237 5.04 -21.34 5.71
N LEU A 238 4.45 -21.55 6.88
CA LEU A 238 3.14 -20.96 7.20
C LEU A 238 3.27 -19.44 7.30
N ARG A 239 2.46 -18.73 6.54
CA ARG A 239 2.34 -17.27 6.53
C ARG A 239 0.93 -16.88 6.95
N GLU A 240 0.89 -15.83 7.74
CA GLU A 240 -0.33 -15.17 8.18
C GLU A 240 -0.39 -13.82 7.48
N LEU A 241 -1.46 -13.59 6.72
CA LEU A 241 -1.63 -12.41 5.89
C LEU A 241 -2.93 -11.70 6.25
N THR A 242 -2.87 -10.38 6.41
CA THR A 242 -4.08 -9.59 6.62
C THR A 242 -4.86 -9.40 5.30
N PRO A 243 -6.17 -9.10 5.34
CA PRO A 243 -6.94 -8.77 4.14
C PRO A 243 -6.35 -7.60 3.35
N GLU A 244 -5.75 -6.62 4.03
CA GLU A 244 -5.07 -5.47 3.42
C GLU A 244 -3.84 -5.91 2.64
N GLU A 245 -3.03 -6.83 3.17
CA GLU A 245 -1.86 -7.36 2.46
C GLU A 245 -2.26 -8.09 1.18
N VAL A 246 -3.29 -8.93 1.22
CA VAL A 246 -3.75 -9.67 0.03
C VAL A 246 -4.37 -8.70 -0.99
N SER A 247 -5.14 -7.72 -0.54
CA SER A 247 -5.67 -6.66 -1.41
C SER A 247 -4.55 -5.82 -2.04
N ALA A 248 -3.48 -5.55 -1.29
CA ALA A 248 -2.30 -4.86 -1.79
C ALA A 248 -1.58 -5.64 -2.89
N MET A 249 -1.59 -6.99 -2.85
CA MET A 249 -1.05 -7.80 -3.95
C MET A 249 -1.86 -7.64 -5.24
N VAL A 250 -3.19 -7.54 -5.14
CA VAL A 250 -4.07 -7.25 -6.30
C VAL A 250 -3.80 -5.84 -6.83
N ILE A 251 -3.79 -4.83 -5.95
CA ILE A 251 -3.50 -3.44 -6.31
C ILE A 251 -2.12 -3.32 -6.96
N ARG A 252 -1.09 -4.02 -6.44
CA ARG A 252 0.25 -4.02 -7.01
C ARG A 252 0.27 -4.60 -8.43
N SER A 253 -0.46 -5.68 -8.68
CA SER A 253 -0.58 -6.25 -10.03
C SER A 253 -1.24 -5.28 -11.03
N LEU A 254 -2.25 -4.51 -10.59
CA LEU A 254 -2.88 -3.46 -11.41
C LEU A 254 -1.94 -2.28 -11.65
N LYS A 255 -1.19 -1.87 -10.62
CA LYS A 255 -0.12 -0.86 -10.74
C LYS A 255 0.92 -1.30 -11.76
N GLU A 256 1.45 -2.53 -11.66
CA GLU A 256 2.43 -3.08 -12.59
C GLU A 256 1.89 -3.15 -14.02
N THR A 257 0.60 -3.47 -14.18
CA THR A 257 -0.08 -3.43 -15.48
C THR A 257 -0.09 -2.01 -16.06
N ALA A 258 -0.41 -1.01 -15.25
CA ALA A 258 -0.38 0.40 -15.66
C ALA A 258 1.04 0.91 -15.95
N GLU A 259 2.04 0.51 -15.14
CA GLU A 259 3.45 0.84 -15.36
C GLU A 259 3.96 0.25 -16.67
N ALA A 260 3.63 -1.01 -16.98
CA ALA A 260 3.99 -1.66 -18.23
C ALA A 260 3.34 -0.98 -19.44
N PHE A 261 2.09 -0.54 -19.31
CA PHE A 261 1.37 0.19 -20.36
C PHE A 261 1.95 1.60 -20.61
N LEU A 262 2.29 2.33 -19.55
CA LEU A 262 2.74 3.72 -19.64
C LEU A 262 4.26 3.87 -19.82
N GLY A 263 5.03 2.83 -19.51
CA GLY A 263 6.50 2.85 -19.56
C GLY A 263 7.14 3.70 -18.46
N ILE A 264 6.40 4.05 -17.41
CA ILE A 264 6.86 4.90 -16.29
C ILE A 264 6.37 4.34 -14.95
N LYS A 265 7.03 4.75 -13.86
CA LYS A 265 6.62 4.37 -12.50
C LYS A 265 5.37 5.12 -12.06
N ILE A 266 4.48 4.41 -11.37
CA ILE A 266 3.22 4.96 -10.85
C ILE A 266 3.27 5.01 -9.33
N THR A 267 3.03 6.19 -8.79
CA THR A 267 3.13 6.46 -7.34
C THR A 267 1.81 6.92 -6.74
N GLU A 268 0.85 7.36 -7.53
CA GLU A 268 -0.41 7.94 -7.05
C GLU A 268 -1.63 7.23 -7.66
N ALA A 269 -2.70 7.07 -6.86
CA ALA A 269 -3.94 6.45 -7.33
C ALA A 269 -5.19 7.02 -6.65
N VAL A 270 -6.32 6.92 -7.35
CA VAL A 270 -7.67 6.94 -6.77
C VAL A 270 -8.14 5.50 -6.69
N ILE A 271 -8.62 5.06 -5.53
CA ILE A 271 -9.11 3.68 -5.33
C ILE A 271 -10.59 3.74 -4.95
N THR A 272 -11.41 2.89 -5.57
CA THR A 272 -12.85 2.86 -5.27
C THR A 272 -13.22 1.92 -4.14
N VAL A 273 -14.34 2.23 -3.48
CA VAL A 273 -14.98 1.42 -2.45
C VAL A 273 -16.50 1.45 -2.60
N PRO A 274 -17.22 0.43 -2.12
CA PRO A 274 -18.68 0.45 -2.02
C PRO A 274 -19.14 1.69 -1.25
N ALA A 275 -20.25 2.31 -1.68
CA ALA A 275 -20.77 3.49 -0.98
C ALA A 275 -21.13 3.16 0.47
N TYR A 276 -21.60 1.94 0.73
CA TYR A 276 -21.96 1.45 2.06
C TYR A 276 -20.78 0.88 2.88
N PHE A 277 -19.53 1.07 2.45
CA PHE A 277 -18.37 0.80 3.31
C PHE A 277 -18.29 1.79 4.47
N ASN A 278 -18.03 1.27 5.66
CA ASN A 278 -17.77 2.07 6.84
C ASN A 278 -16.33 2.61 6.89
N ASP A 279 -16.04 3.39 7.93
CA ASP A 279 -14.74 4.01 8.16
C ASP A 279 -13.59 2.98 8.20
N ALA A 280 -13.76 1.88 8.95
CA ALA A 280 -12.75 0.83 9.08
C ALA A 280 -12.39 0.19 7.73
N GLN A 281 -13.40 -0.09 6.89
CA GLN A 281 -13.20 -0.68 5.57
C GLN A 281 -12.56 0.30 4.58
N ARG A 282 -12.92 1.60 4.66
CA ARG A 282 -12.29 2.67 3.87
C ARG A 282 -10.81 2.82 4.21
N GLN A 283 -10.49 2.88 5.51
CA GLN A 283 -9.13 2.98 5.98
C GLN A 283 -8.30 1.74 5.59
N ALA A 284 -8.82 0.53 5.80
CA ALA A 284 -8.14 -0.70 5.40
C ALA A 284 -7.87 -0.77 3.89
N THR A 285 -8.79 -0.27 3.05
CA THR A 285 -8.57 -0.17 1.59
C THR A 285 -7.48 0.85 1.25
N LYS A 286 -7.44 1.99 1.95
CA LYS A 286 -6.38 3.00 1.81
C LYS A 286 -5.01 2.43 2.21
N ASP A 287 -4.97 1.66 3.29
CA ASP A 287 -3.77 0.99 3.79
C ASP A 287 -3.26 -0.07 2.80
N ALA A 288 -4.16 -0.85 2.18
CA ALA A 288 -3.81 -1.77 1.10
C ALA A 288 -3.14 -1.04 -0.07
N GLY A 289 -3.63 0.15 -0.44
CA GLY A 289 -2.98 1.02 -1.44
C GLY A 289 -1.57 1.44 -1.03
N ARG A 290 -1.37 1.84 0.23
CA ARG A 290 -0.06 2.20 0.78
C ARG A 290 0.91 1.01 0.76
N ILE A 291 0.47 -0.19 1.16
CA ILE A 291 1.25 -1.44 1.11
C ILE A 291 1.60 -1.82 -0.34
N ALA A 292 0.76 -1.46 -1.31
CA ALA A 292 1.06 -1.63 -2.74
C ALA A 292 2.07 -0.60 -3.28
N GLY A 293 2.51 0.36 -2.46
CA GLY A 293 3.43 1.42 -2.83
C GLY A 293 2.75 2.53 -3.65
N LEU A 294 1.49 2.85 -3.33
CA LEU A 294 0.74 3.96 -3.89
C LEU A 294 0.37 4.96 -2.80
N THR A 295 0.51 6.24 -3.11
CA THR A 295 -0.16 7.33 -2.39
C THR A 295 -1.60 7.40 -2.88
N VAL A 296 -2.53 6.97 -2.03
CA VAL A 296 -3.97 7.02 -2.33
C VAL A 296 -4.47 8.46 -2.17
N LYS A 297 -4.67 9.16 -3.28
CA LYS A 297 -5.07 10.57 -3.32
C LYS A 297 -6.52 10.78 -2.90
N ARG A 298 -7.38 9.80 -3.18
CA ARG A 298 -8.80 9.82 -2.85
C ARG A 298 -9.33 8.39 -2.77
N ILE A 299 -10.18 8.14 -1.78
CA ILE A 299 -11.09 7.00 -1.76
C ILE A 299 -12.41 7.47 -2.37
N LEU A 300 -12.86 6.81 -3.44
CA LEU A 300 -14.04 7.23 -4.21
C LEU A 300 -15.14 6.18 -4.10
N ASN A 301 -16.38 6.60 -3.86
CA ASN A 301 -17.50 5.68 -3.87
C ASN A 301 -17.74 5.12 -5.28
N GLU A 302 -17.91 3.81 -5.41
CA GLU A 302 -18.16 3.09 -6.67
C GLU A 302 -19.32 3.68 -7.49
N PRO A 303 -20.54 3.88 -6.92
CA PRO A 303 -21.64 4.45 -7.69
C PRO A 303 -21.40 5.92 -8.07
N THR A 304 -20.65 6.66 -7.25
CA THR A 304 -20.23 8.03 -7.56
C THR A 304 -19.24 8.05 -8.75
N ALA A 305 -18.28 7.14 -8.77
CA ALA A 305 -17.36 6.96 -9.90
C ALA A 305 -18.13 6.64 -11.19
N ALA A 306 -19.05 5.69 -11.14
CA ALA A 306 -19.86 5.34 -12.31
C ALA A 306 -20.73 6.51 -12.80
N ALA A 307 -21.26 7.34 -11.90
CA ALA A 307 -21.98 8.55 -12.27
C ALA A 307 -21.09 9.57 -12.99
N ILE A 308 -19.84 9.75 -12.54
CA ILE A 308 -18.85 10.61 -13.22
C ILE A 308 -18.58 10.08 -14.62
N ALA A 309 -18.34 8.78 -14.77
CA ALA A 309 -18.13 8.15 -16.08
C ALA A 309 -19.33 8.36 -17.02
N TYR A 310 -20.55 8.38 -16.46
CA TYR A 310 -21.77 8.63 -17.21
C TYR A 310 -22.00 10.09 -17.60
N GLY A 311 -21.76 11.03 -16.67
CA GLY A 311 -22.15 12.42 -16.83
C GLY A 311 -21.19 13.27 -17.68
N LEU A 312 -19.90 12.93 -17.71
CA LEU A 312 -18.86 13.84 -18.22
C LEU A 312 -19.02 14.26 -19.69
N ASP A 313 -19.43 13.33 -20.57
CA ASP A 313 -19.57 13.62 -22.01
C ASP A 313 -20.92 14.25 -22.37
N ARG A 314 -21.84 14.40 -21.41
CA ARG A 314 -23.22 14.82 -21.67
C ARG A 314 -23.45 16.28 -21.26
N LYS A 315 -22.85 17.19 -22.04
CA LYS A 315 -22.84 18.66 -21.83
C LYS A 315 -24.21 19.38 -21.88
N ASN A 316 -25.34 18.66 -21.96
CA ASN A 316 -26.68 19.24 -22.19
C ASN A 316 -27.68 19.04 -21.04
N PHE A 317 -27.26 18.59 -19.86
CA PHE A 317 -28.18 18.47 -18.72
C PHE A 317 -28.34 19.80 -17.97
N ALA A 318 -29.49 20.47 -18.14
CA ALA A 318 -29.87 21.60 -17.29
C ALA A 318 -29.97 21.18 -15.80
N SER A 319 -30.51 19.99 -15.55
CA SER A 319 -30.37 19.19 -14.33
C SER A 319 -30.92 17.79 -14.61
N SER A 320 -30.27 16.73 -14.13
CA SER A 320 -30.81 15.37 -14.24
C SER A 320 -30.56 14.55 -12.99
N LYS A 321 -31.54 13.74 -12.60
CA LYS A 321 -31.49 12.81 -11.48
C LYS A 321 -31.21 11.41 -12.01
N ILE A 322 -30.13 10.81 -11.54
CA ILE A 322 -29.63 9.54 -12.05
C ILE A 322 -29.59 8.54 -10.91
N LEU A 323 -30.22 7.40 -11.10
CA LEU A 323 -30.07 6.26 -10.21
C LEU A 323 -28.94 5.37 -10.74
N VAL A 324 -27.87 5.24 -9.97
CA VAL A 324 -26.82 4.24 -10.22
C VAL A 324 -27.21 2.98 -9.47
N TYR A 325 -27.36 1.88 -10.20
CA TYR A 325 -27.65 0.55 -9.69
C TYR A 325 -26.40 -0.32 -9.91
N ASP A 326 -25.61 -0.49 -8.86
CA ASP A 326 -24.34 -1.21 -8.89
C ASP A 326 -24.48 -2.59 -8.23
N LEU A 327 -24.60 -3.63 -9.05
CA LEU A 327 -24.66 -5.02 -8.57
C LEU A 327 -23.42 -5.76 -9.03
N GLY A 328 -22.40 -5.73 -8.17
CA GLY A 328 -21.10 -6.32 -8.42
C GLY A 328 -21.01 -7.82 -8.11
N GLY A 329 -19.79 -8.26 -7.84
CA GLY A 329 -19.48 -9.65 -7.49
C GLY A 329 -19.83 -10.02 -6.05
N GLY A 330 -19.80 -9.07 -5.12
CA GLY A 330 -20.13 -9.35 -3.71
C GLY A 330 -20.73 -8.20 -2.92
N THR A 331 -20.94 -7.05 -3.56
CA THR A 331 -21.60 -5.88 -2.98
C THR A 331 -22.69 -5.40 -3.93
N PHE A 332 -23.72 -4.82 -3.33
CA PHE A 332 -24.78 -4.12 -4.04
C PHE A 332 -24.88 -2.71 -3.49
N ASP A 333 -24.72 -1.71 -4.33
CA ASP A 333 -24.85 -0.30 -3.96
C ASP A 333 -25.87 0.36 -4.89
N VAL A 334 -26.65 1.26 -4.31
CA VAL A 334 -27.57 2.11 -5.05
C VAL A 334 -27.39 3.54 -4.58
N SER A 335 -27.19 4.44 -5.53
CA SER A 335 -27.10 5.87 -5.24
C SER A 335 -27.96 6.66 -6.20
N LEU A 336 -28.67 7.65 -5.66
CA LEU A 336 -29.40 8.63 -6.44
C LEU A 336 -28.61 9.93 -6.44
N LEU A 337 -28.21 10.38 -7.62
CA LEU A 337 -27.41 11.57 -7.80
C LEU A 337 -28.19 12.61 -8.60
N GLN A 338 -27.88 13.88 -8.36
CA GLN A 338 -28.29 14.98 -9.20
C GLN A 338 -27.06 15.54 -9.91
N ILE A 339 -27.11 15.59 -11.24
CA ILE A 339 -26.12 16.24 -12.08
C ILE A 339 -26.66 17.59 -12.52
N GLN A 340 -25.87 18.65 -12.32
CA GLN A 340 -26.16 20.01 -12.80
C GLN A 340 -24.88 20.60 -13.40
N GLY A 341 -24.78 20.62 -14.73
CA GLY A 341 -23.52 20.94 -15.40
C GLY A 341 -22.39 20.03 -14.93
N ASP A 342 -21.34 20.63 -14.39
CA ASP A 342 -20.16 19.94 -13.86
C ASP A 342 -20.28 19.56 -12.36
N ASN A 343 -21.43 19.81 -11.72
CA ASN A 343 -21.64 19.45 -10.32
C ASN A 343 -22.39 18.11 -10.19
N PHE A 344 -21.76 17.16 -9.51
CA PHE A 344 -22.30 15.84 -9.20
C PHE A 344 -22.61 15.75 -7.71
N LYS A 345 -23.90 15.71 -7.36
CA LYS A 345 -24.36 15.68 -5.97
C LYS A 345 -25.06 14.37 -5.65
N VAL A 346 -24.58 13.64 -4.66
CA VAL A 346 -25.28 12.47 -4.12
C VAL A 346 -26.44 12.95 -3.24
N LEU A 347 -27.66 12.51 -3.55
CA LEU A 347 -28.86 12.85 -2.77
C LEU A 347 -29.09 11.82 -1.66
N ALA A 348 -28.92 10.55 -1.99
CA ALA A 348 -29.05 9.45 -1.04
C ALA A 348 -28.30 8.22 -1.55
N THR A 349 -27.82 7.41 -0.60
CA THR A 349 -27.20 6.12 -0.88
C THR A 349 -27.67 5.04 0.08
N ALA A 350 -27.72 3.81 -0.41
CA ALA A 350 -27.93 2.60 0.37
C ALA A 350 -27.23 1.43 -0.30
N GLY A 351 -27.01 0.35 0.45
CA GLY A 351 -26.40 -0.83 -0.14
C GLY A 351 -26.45 -2.04 0.78
N ASP A 352 -25.83 -3.10 0.31
CA ASP A 352 -25.56 -4.32 1.03
C ASP A 352 -24.16 -4.84 0.65
N ALA A 353 -23.25 -4.79 1.63
CA ALA A 353 -21.88 -5.25 1.50
C ALA A 353 -21.74 -6.78 1.35
N ARG A 354 -22.83 -7.55 1.39
CA ARG A 354 -22.85 -9.03 1.25
C ARG A 354 -23.92 -9.52 0.26
N LEU A 355 -24.17 -8.76 -0.80
CA LEU A 355 -25.10 -9.16 -1.88
C LEU A 355 -24.47 -8.93 -3.24
N GLY A 356 -24.21 -9.98 -3.99
CA GLY A 356 -23.71 -9.88 -5.36
C GLY A 356 -23.65 -11.22 -6.08
N GLY A 357 -22.90 -11.23 -7.19
CA GLY A 357 -22.77 -12.38 -8.08
C GLY A 357 -22.34 -13.68 -7.40
N GLU A 358 -21.49 -13.61 -6.37
CA GLU A 358 -20.99 -14.75 -5.60
C GLU A 358 -22.08 -15.40 -4.74
N ASP A 359 -23.02 -14.61 -4.21
CA ASP A 359 -24.14 -15.17 -3.44
C ASP A 359 -25.07 -15.96 -4.35
N PHE A 360 -25.24 -15.51 -5.60
CA PHE A 360 -25.99 -16.26 -6.60
C PHE A 360 -25.26 -17.56 -7.00
N ASP A 361 -23.93 -17.51 -7.14
CA ASP A 361 -23.11 -18.71 -7.38
C ASP A 361 -23.21 -19.69 -6.22
N ASN A 362 -23.23 -19.22 -4.98
CA ASN A 362 -23.38 -20.06 -3.79
C ASN A 362 -24.73 -20.80 -3.79
N ARG A 363 -25.84 -20.13 -4.14
CA ARG A 363 -27.17 -20.77 -4.24
C ARG A 363 -27.21 -21.88 -5.29
N ILE A 364 -26.57 -21.65 -6.44
CA ILE A 364 -26.46 -22.65 -7.51
C ILE A 364 -25.55 -23.81 -7.09
N THR A 365 -24.43 -23.50 -6.43
CA THR A 365 -23.47 -24.48 -5.91
C THR A 365 -24.14 -25.42 -4.89
N ASP A 366 -24.88 -24.86 -3.93
CA ASP A 366 -25.64 -25.64 -2.95
C ASP A 366 -26.71 -26.53 -3.60
N TYR A 367 -27.38 -26.01 -4.63
CA TYR A 367 -28.35 -26.77 -5.41
C TYR A 367 -27.70 -27.98 -6.11
N PHE A 368 -26.56 -27.79 -6.77
CA PHE A 368 -25.86 -28.88 -7.45
C PHE A 368 -25.19 -29.87 -6.50
N ALA A 369 -24.65 -29.42 -5.37
CA ALA A 369 -24.13 -30.31 -4.34
C ALA A 369 -25.23 -31.24 -3.80
N LYS A 370 -26.43 -30.71 -3.56
CA LYS A 370 -27.62 -31.49 -3.17
C LYS A 370 -28.04 -32.45 -4.29
N LEU A 371 -28.07 -31.99 -5.54
CA LEU A 371 -28.40 -32.84 -6.69
C LEU A 371 -27.41 -34.01 -6.84
N TYR A 372 -26.12 -33.74 -6.67
CA TYR A 372 -25.07 -34.77 -6.70
C TYR A 372 -25.28 -35.80 -5.59
N ARG A 373 -25.58 -35.35 -4.37
CA ARG A 373 -25.90 -36.23 -3.23
C ARG A 373 -27.13 -37.09 -3.50
N LEU A 374 -28.18 -36.53 -4.09
CA LEU A 374 -29.38 -37.28 -4.46
C LEU A 374 -29.11 -38.33 -5.54
N LYS A 375 -28.30 -37.99 -6.55
CA LYS A 375 -28.01 -38.88 -7.70
C LYS A 375 -27.02 -39.99 -7.35
N PHE A 376 -26.06 -39.72 -6.46
CA PHE A 376 -24.91 -40.60 -6.25
C PHE A 376 -24.67 -41.00 -4.79
N GLY A 377 -25.48 -40.52 -3.85
CA GLY A 377 -25.36 -40.85 -2.42
C GLY A 377 -24.16 -40.24 -1.70
N VAL A 378 -23.41 -39.34 -2.35
CA VAL A 378 -22.17 -38.74 -1.81
C VAL A 378 -22.37 -37.25 -1.56
N ASP A 379 -22.02 -36.81 -0.36
CA ASP A 379 -21.98 -35.39 -0.03
C ASP A 379 -20.61 -34.77 -0.41
N VAL A 380 -20.60 -33.99 -1.48
CA VAL A 380 -19.38 -33.32 -1.97
C VAL A 380 -19.08 -31.99 -1.26
N SER A 381 -20.00 -31.50 -0.41
CA SER A 381 -19.82 -30.21 0.30
C SER A 381 -18.58 -30.20 1.19
N GLN A 382 -18.16 -31.36 1.68
CA GLN A 382 -16.99 -31.54 2.54
C GLN A 382 -15.70 -31.82 1.76
N ILE A 383 -15.71 -31.68 0.43
CA ILE A 383 -14.60 -32.06 -0.44
C ILE A 383 -14.08 -30.81 -1.16
N PRO A 384 -13.04 -30.14 -0.62
CA PRO A 384 -12.61 -28.83 -1.11
C PRO A 384 -12.28 -28.81 -2.61
N ARG A 385 -11.65 -29.87 -3.13
CA ARG A 385 -11.29 -29.97 -4.55
C ARG A 385 -12.52 -30.06 -5.45
N SER A 386 -13.53 -30.84 -5.07
CA SER A 386 -14.79 -30.95 -5.83
C SER A 386 -15.57 -29.64 -5.76
N MET A 387 -15.67 -29.02 -4.59
CA MET A 387 -16.34 -27.72 -4.44
C MET A 387 -15.64 -26.61 -5.24
N ALA A 388 -14.31 -26.60 -5.29
CA ALA A 388 -13.54 -25.67 -6.14
C ALA A 388 -13.87 -25.84 -7.64
N LYS A 389 -13.92 -27.09 -8.13
CA LYS A 389 -14.34 -27.37 -9.52
C LYS A 389 -15.78 -26.92 -9.77
N LEU A 390 -16.68 -27.21 -8.84
CA LEU A 390 -18.10 -26.84 -8.95
C LEU A 390 -18.28 -25.33 -9.00
N LYS A 391 -17.67 -24.57 -8.09
CA LYS A 391 -17.75 -23.11 -8.06
C LYS A 391 -17.31 -22.47 -9.39
N LYS A 392 -16.19 -22.93 -9.95
CA LYS A 392 -15.69 -22.44 -11.25
C LYS A 392 -16.71 -22.65 -12.36
N GLU A 393 -17.28 -23.85 -12.45
CA GLU A 393 -18.22 -24.18 -13.52
C GLU A 393 -19.60 -23.54 -13.32
N VAL A 394 -20.01 -23.34 -12.07
CA VAL A 394 -21.24 -22.60 -11.71
C VAL A 394 -21.17 -21.15 -12.18
N GLU A 395 -20.07 -20.44 -11.93
CA GLU A 395 -19.90 -19.06 -12.39
C GLU A 395 -20.01 -18.97 -13.92
N ARG A 396 -19.35 -19.89 -14.64
CA ARG A 396 -19.45 -20.00 -16.10
C ARG A 396 -20.90 -20.24 -16.54
N THR A 397 -21.58 -21.20 -15.92
CA THR A 397 -22.98 -21.56 -16.21
C THR A 397 -23.92 -20.36 -15.99
N LYS A 398 -23.76 -19.64 -14.86
CA LYS A 398 -24.50 -18.41 -14.56
C LYS A 398 -24.33 -17.37 -15.68
N ARG A 399 -23.10 -17.14 -16.13
CA ARG A 399 -22.81 -16.17 -17.22
C ARG A 399 -23.49 -16.57 -18.53
N LEU A 400 -23.52 -17.86 -18.87
CA LEU A 400 -24.23 -18.38 -20.05
C LEU A 400 -25.74 -18.12 -19.97
N LEU A 401 -26.35 -18.27 -18.78
CA LEU A 401 -27.79 -18.04 -18.57
C LEU A 401 -28.22 -16.59 -18.75
N SER A 402 -27.30 -15.63 -18.75
CA SER A 402 -27.59 -14.24 -19.13
C SER A 402 -27.98 -14.09 -20.60
N HIS A 403 -27.62 -15.07 -21.45
CA HIS A 403 -27.90 -15.07 -22.89
C HIS A 403 -28.75 -16.27 -23.34
N ALA A 404 -28.67 -17.40 -22.64
CA ALA A 404 -29.42 -18.62 -22.95
C ALA A 404 -30.51 -18.92 -21.91
N THR A 405 -31.56 -19.64 -22.31
CA THR A 405 -32.63 -20.10 -21.40
C THR A 405 -32.24 -21.32 -20.57
N SER A 406 -31.18 -22.02 -20.98
CA SER A 406 -30.57 -23.15 -20.27
C SER A 406 -29.08 -23.22 -20.58
N ALA A 407 -28.31 -23.86 -19.69
CA ALA A 407 -26.88 -24.10 -19.87
C ALA A 407 -26.51 -25.46 -19.24
N GLU A 408 -25.61 -26.18 -19.91
CA GLU A 408 -25.05 -27.42 -19.40
C GLU A 408 -23.84 -27.14 -18.51
N LEU A 409 -23.79 -27.81 -17.36
CA LEU A 409 -22.64 -27.85 -16.46
C LEU A 409 -22.00 -29.22 -16.60
N GLU A 410 -20.73 -29.26 -17.02
CA GLU A 410 -19.97 -30.49 -17.19
C GLU A 410 -18.62 -30.38 -16.47
N ILE A 411 -18.33 -31.35 -15.60
CA ILE A 411 -17.11 -31.39 -14.81
C ILE A 411 -16.51 -32.79 -14.87
N GLU A 412 -15.37 -32.90 -15.53
CA GLU A 412 -14.58 -34.13 -15.60
C GLU A 412 -13.93 -34.49 -14.25
N SER A 413 -13.93 -35.78 -13.94
CA SER A 413 -13.34 -36.36 -12.73
C SER A 413 -13.71 -35.55 -11.49
N PHE A 414 -15.01 -35.27 -11.35
CA PHE A 414 -15.55 -34.43 -10.30
C PHE A 414 -15.33 -35.02 -8.91
N TYR A 415 -15.57 -36.33 -8.75
CA TYR A 415 -15.28 -37.06 -7.51
C TYR A 415 -14.87 -38.50 -7.80
N ARG A 416 -13.69 -38.91 -7.30
CA ARG A 416 -13.13 -40.27 -7.46
C ARG A 416 -13.17 -40.79 -8.91
N GLY A 417 -12.78 -39.95 -9.87
CA GLY A 417 -12.76 -40.32 -11.29
C GLY A 417 -14.12 -40.27 -12.00
N ARG A 418 -15.22 -40.00 -11.28
CA ARG A 418 -16.56 -39.87 -11.87
C ARG A 418 -16.82 -38.44 -12.33
N ASP A 419 -17.33 -38.30 -13.54
CA ASP A 419 -17.76 -37.02 -14.10
C ASP A 419 -19.11 -36.56 -13.53
N PHE A 420 -19.35 -35.26 -13.57
CA PHE A 420 -20.63 -34.67 -13.21
C PHE A 420 -21.16 -33.84 -14.37
N SER A 421 -22.36 -34.18 -14.85
CA SER A 421 -23.09 -33.43 -15.87
C SER A 421 -24.51 -33.17 -15.40
N ALA A 422 -24.97 -31.92 -15.56
CA ALA A 422 -26.32 -31.48 -15.25
C ALA A 422 -26.70 -30.18 -16.00
N THR A 423 -27.97 -30.04 -16.37
CA THR A 423 -28.51 -28.82 -16.97
C THR A 423 -29.06 -27.87 -15.91
N LEU A 424 -28.77 -26.56 -16.03
CA LEU A 424 -29.45 -25.49 -15.29
C LEU A 424 -30.31 -24.68 -16.25
N THR A 425 -31.59 -24.46 -15.91
CA THR A 425 -32.46 -23.53 -16.64
C THR A 425 -32.42 -22.14 -16.01
N ARG A 426 -32.64 -21.10 -16.81
CA ARG A 426 -32.74 -19.71 -16.32
C ARG A 426 -33.88 -19.57 -15.31
N ALA A 427 -35.03 -20.18 -15.57
CA ALA A 427 -36.15 -20.19 -14.62
C ALA A 427 -35.77 -20.80 -13.26
N LYS A 428 -34.96 -21.88 -13.25
CA LYS A 428 -34.48 -22.48 -12.00
C LYS A 428 -33.49 -21.57 -11.29
N PHE A 429 -32.55 -20.96 -12.02
CA PHE A 429 -31.61 -19.98 -11.48
C PHE A 429 -32.34 -18.80 -10.83
N GLU A 430 -33.34 -18.24 -11.51
CA GLU A 430 -34.17 -17.15 -11.00
C GLU A 430 -34.95 -17.57 -9.76
N GLN A 431 -35.55 -18.78 -9.76
CA GLN A 431 -36.25 -19.32 -8.60
C GLN A 431 -35.35 -19.43 -7.36
N LEU A 432 -34.08 -19.84 -7.53
CA LEU A 432 -33.13 -20.00 -6.43
C LEU A 432 -32.66 -18.67 -5.82
N ASN A 433 -32.84 -17.56 -6.52
CA ASN A 433 -32.27 -16.25 -6.17
C ASN A 433 -33.31 -15.12 -6.08
N ILE A 434 -34.61 -15.41 -6.26
CA ILE A 434 -35.65 -14.39 -6.35
C ILE A 434 -35.76 -13.54 -5.07
N ASP A 435 -35.47 -14.11 -3.91
CA ASP A 435 -35.42 -13.39 -2.63
C ASP A 435 -34.30 -12.35 -2.64
N LEU A 436 -33.10 -12.72 -3.12
CA LEU A 436 -31.96 -11.84 -3.24
C LEU A 436 -32.18 -10.74 -4.29
N PHE A 437 -32.82 -11.08 -5.42
CA PHE A 437 -33.18 -10.11 -6.45
C PHE A 437 -34.23 -9.10 -5.96
N ARG A 438 -35.21 -9.52 -5.17
CA ARG A 438 -36.19 -8.58 -4.59
C ARG A 438 -35.58 -7.67 -3.54
N ARG A 439 -34.58 -8.16 -2.81
CA ARG A 439 -33.85 -7.37 -1.81
C ARG A 439 -33.09 -6.19 -2.41
N THR A 440 -32.68 -6.25 -3.68
CA THR A 440 -32.08 -5.08 -4.33
C THR A 440 -33.11 -3.96 -4.52
N LEU A 441 -34.36 -4.29 -4.87
CA LEU A 441 -35.43 -3.31 -5.05
C LEU A 441 -35.85 -2.62 -3.75
N THR A 442 -35.79 -3.33 -2.61
CA THR A 442 -36.11 -2.70 -1.32
C THR A 442 -35.10 -1.60 -0.96
N LEU A 443 -33.83 -1.78 -1.34
CA LEU A 443 -32.79 -0.78 -1.17
C LEU A 443 -32.94 0.39 -2.16
N VAL A 444 -33.35 0.13 -3.41
CA VAL A 444 -33.73 1.20 -4.36
C VAL A 444 -34.87 2.04 -3.79
N GLN A 445 -35.91 1.40 -3.23
CA GLN A 445 -37.03 2.11 -2.61
C GLN A 445 -36.57 2.94 -1.40
N ARG A 446 -35.63 2.43 -0.59
CA ARG A 446 -35.04 3.17 0.52
C ARG A 446 -34.36 4.45 0.05
N VAL A 447 -33.53 4.38 -0.99
CA VAL A 447 -32.85 5.56 -1.56
C VAL A 447 -33.84 6.60 -2.08
N LEU A 448 -34.89 6.16 -2.77
CA LEU A 448 -35.96 7.06 -3.24
C LEU A 448 -36.65 7.77 -2.06
N ASN A 449 -36.99 7.03 -1.01
CA ASN A 449 -37.61 7.58 0.19
C ASN A 449 -36.70 8.58 0.91
N ASP A 450 -35.42 8.24 1.08
CA ASP A 450 -34.43 9.11 1.73
C ASP A 450 -34.25 10.43 0.96
N ALA A 451 -34.24 10.36 -0.37
CA ALA A 451 -34.17 11.52 -1.24
C ALA A 451 -35.52 12.26 -1.38
N LYS A 452 -36.61 11.71 -0.82
CA LYS A 452 -37.99 12.21 -0.94
C LYS A 452 -38.45 12.32 -2.39
N LEU A 453 -38.11 11.32 -3.19
CA LEU A 453 -38.40 11.23 -4.61
C LEU A 453 -39.19 9.96 -4.93
N THR A 454 -39.85 9.96 -6.08
CA THR A 454 -40.57 8.81 -6.63
C THR A 454 -39.84 8.26 -7.85
N THR A 455 -40.23 7.08 -8.32
CA THR A 455 -39.65 6.49 -9.54
C THR A 455 -39.83 7.37 -10.78
N ARG A 456 -40.82 8.27 -10.80
CA ARG A 456 -41.07 9.22 -11.89
C ARG A 456 -40.09 10.38 -11.92
N ASP A 457 -39.46 10.68 -10.79
CA ASP A 457 -38.50 11.78 -10.66
C ASP A 457 -37.09 11.39 -11.12
N VAL A 458 -36.83 10.10 -11.34
CA VAL A 458 -35.54 9.61 -11.82
C VAL A 458 -35.50 9.72 -13.34
N ASP A 459 -34.54 10.44 -13.90
CA ASP A 459 -34.42 10.66 -15.33
C ASP A 459 -33.75 9.48 -16.03
N GLU A 460 -32.66 8.96 -15.44
CA GLU A 460 -31.84 7.89 -16.01
C GLU A 460 -31.50 6.83 -14.96
N ILE A 461 -31.36 5.58 -15.41
CA ILE A 461 -30.95 4.45 -14.58
C ILE A 461 -29.66 3.91 -15.18
N VAL A 462 -28.55 3.97 -14.46
CA VAL A 462 -27.24 3.49 -14.93
C VAL A 462 -26.94 2.17 -14.26
N LEU A 463 -26.71 1.12 -15.07
CA LEU A 463 -26.35 -0.21 -14.58
C LEU A 463 -24.83 -0.36 -14.49
N VAL A 464 -24.37 -0.80 -13.33
CA VAL A 464 -22.96 -1.01 -13.01
C VAL A 464 -22.77 -2.39 -12.38
N GLY A 465 -21.63 -3.02 -12.64
CA GLY A 465 -21.31 -4.35 -12.14
C GLY A 465 -21.89 -5.48 -12.98
N GLY A 466 -21.10 -6.53 -13.20
CA GLY A 466 -21.42 -7.61 -14.13
C GLY A 466 -22.71 -8.39 -13.82
N SER A 467 -23.19 -8.39 -12.57
CA SER A 467 -24.44 -9.08 -12.21
C SER A 467 -25.68 -8.34 -12.73
N THR A 468 -25.58 -7.08 -13.14
CA THR A 468 -26.68 -6.36 -13.83
C THR A 468 -26.99 -6.93 -15.21
N ARG A 469 -26.11 -7.79 -15.76
CA ARG A 469 -26.36 -8.52 -17.01
C ARG A 469 -27.43 -9.62 -16.86
N ILE A 470 -27.78 -9.99 -15.63
CA ILE A 470 -28.84 -10.97 -15.35
C ILE A 470 -30.18 -10.44 -15.89
N PRO A 471 -30.85 -11.15 -16.83
CA PRO A 471 -32.10 -10.67 -17.44
C PRO A 471 -33.18 -10.33 -16.41
N LYS A 472 -33.32 -11.15 -15.36
CA LYS A 472 -34.32 -10.93 -14.32
C LYS A 472 -34.11 -9.64 -13.54
N ILE A 473 -32.87 -9.24 -13.28
CA ILE A 473 -32.55 -7.98 -12.59
C ILE A 473 -33.03 -6.78 -13.43
N ARG A 474 -32.78 -6.83 -14.74
CA ARG A 474 -33.19 -5.75 -15.66
C ARG A 474 -34.71 -5.69 -15.79
N GLU A 475 -35.37 -6.85 -15.87
CA GLU A 475 -36.83 -6.96 -15.93
C GLU A 475 -37.48 -6.32 -14.69
N ILE A 476 -37.11 -6.76 -13.48
CA ILE A 476 -37.74 -6.27 -12.25
C ILE A 476 -37.46 -4.78 -12.00
N LEU A 477 -36.30 -4.28 -12.45
CA LEU A 477 -35.95 -2.87 -12.35
C LEU A 477 -36.78 -2.04 -13.35
N LYS A 478 -36.90 -2.50 -14.60
CA LYS A 478 -37.76 -1.88 -15.61
C LYS A 478 -39.20 -1.79 -15.12
N ASP A 479 -39.72 -2.86 -14.52
CA ASP A 479 -41.08 -2.90 -13.98
C ASP A 479 -41.26 -1.89 -12.84
N MET A 480 -40.30 -1.80 -11.91
CA MET A 480 -40.33 -0.82 -10.81
C MET A 480 -40.40 0.63 -11.32
N PHE A 481 -39.71 0.93 -12.43
CA PHE A 481 -39.68 2.26 -13.05
C PHE A 481 -40.71 2.44 -14.18
N GLY A 482 -41.79 1.65 -14.18
CA GLY A 482 -42.92 1.85 -15.08
C GLY A 482 -42.58 1.65 -16.56
N GLY A 483 -41.65 0.74 -16.86
CA GLY A 483 -41.22 0.43 -18.23
C GLY A 483 -39.99 1.20 -18.71
N LYS A 484 -39.41 2.08 -17.89
CA LYS A 484 -38.17 2.80 -18.24
C LYS A 484 -37.01 1.82 -18.44
N GLU A 485 -36.38 1.90 -19.61
CA GLU A 485 -35.21 1.09 -19.94
C GLU A 485 -33.95 1.64 -19.25
N PRO A 486 -33.17 0.79 -18.55
CA PRO A 486 -31.87 1.21 -18.03
C PRO A 486 -30.87 1.53 -19.15
N ASN A 487 -30.04 2.52 -18.87
CA ASN A 487 -28.99 2.99 -19.77
C ASN A 487 -27.91 1.91 -19.96
N GLN A 488 -27.46 1.75 -21.20
CA GLN A 488 -26.45 0.76 -21.62
C GLN A 488 -25.26 1.41 -22.34
N GLY A 489 -25.12 2.74 -22.25
CA GLY A 489 -24.08 3.49 -22.96
C GLY A 489 -22.67 3.31 -22.40
N ILE A 490 -22.52 2.66 -21.24
CA ILE A 490 -21.24 2.40 -20.57
C ILE A 490 -21.13 0.92 -20.25
N ASN A 491 -19.92 0.37 -20.41
CA ASN A 491 -19.65 -0.99 -20.01
C ASN A 491 -19.76 -1.11 -18.47
N PRO A 492 -20.70 -1.93 -17.93
CA PRO A 492 -20.90 -2.04 -16.48
C PRO A 492 -19.68 -2.54 -15.73
N ASP A 493 -18.77 -3.26 -16.40
CA ASP A 493 -17.56 -3.82 -15.80
C ASP A 493 -16.37 -2.84 -15.80
N GLU A 494 -16.49 -1.69 -16.49
CA GLU A 494 -15.42 -0.68 -16.63
C GLU A 494 -15.81 0.68 -16.02
N ALA A 495 -17.12 0.95 -15.87
CA ALA A 495 -17.67 2.26 -15.48
C ALA A 495 -17.02 2.86 -14.21
N VAL A 496 -16.81 2.03 -13.20
CA VAL A 496 -16.23 2.44 -11.91
C VAL A 496 -14.76 2.86 -12.09
N ALA A 497 -13.95 2.04 -12.76
CA ALA A 497 -12.56 2.39 -13.03
C ALA A 497 -12.43 3.61 -13.95
N MET A 498 -13.35 3.78 -14.89
CA MET A 498 -13.42 4.99 -15.73
C MET A 498 -13.63 6.24 -14.87
N GLY A 499 -14.60 6.22 -13.96
CA GLY A 499 -14.88 7.31 -13.03
C GLY A 499 -13.72 7.63 -12.12
N ALA A 500 -13.06 6.59 -11.59
CA ALA A 500 -11.86 6.75 -10.76
C ALA A 500 -10.71 7.39 -11.55
N ALA A 501 -10.53 6.99 -12.81
CA ALA A 501 -9.50 7.55 -13.69
C ALA A 501 -9.77 9.03 -14.00
N ILE A 502 -11.02 9.39 -14.27
CA ILE A 502 -11.47 10.78 -14.44
C ILE A 502 -11.18 11.60 -13.17
N SER A 503 -11.51 11.05 -11.99
CA SER A 503 -11.18 11.70 -10.71
C SER A 503 -9.67 11.85 -10.50
N GLY A 504 -8.86 10.90 -10.97
CA GLY A 504 -7.39 11.01 -10.98
C GLY A 504 -6.91 12.15 -11.89
N GLY A 505 -7.52 12.31 -13.06
CA GLY A 505 -7.29 13.43 -13.96
C GLY A 505 -7.58 14.79 -13.32
N MET A 506 -8.72 14.92 -12.63
CA MET A 506 -9.10 16.12 -11.84
C MET A 506 -8.05 16.46 -10.79
N LEU A 507 -7.63 15.46 -10.00
CA LEU A 507 -6.64 15.64 -8.92
C LEU A 507 -5.23 15.96 -9.45
N SER A 508 -4.92 15.54 -10.68
CA SER A 508 -3.67 15.85 -11.36
C SER A 508 -3.64 17.27 -11.93
N GLY A 509 -4.77 18.00 -11.91
CA GLY A 509 -4.91 19.31 -12.55
C GLY A 509 -4.76 19.26 -14.08
N LYS A 510 -5.00 18.09 -14.71
CA LYS A 510 -4.85 17.89 -16.15
C LYS A 510 -6.21 18.00 -16.85
N GLY A 511 -6.24 18.74 -17.98
CA GLY A 511 -7.40 18.82 -18.88
C GLY A 511 -8.49 19.80 -18.43
N ASN A 512 -9.61 19.79 -19.16
CA ASN A 512 -10.80 20.64 -18.89
C ASN A 512 -11.63 20.18 -17.67
N LEU A 513 -11.05 19.43 -16.73
CA LEU A 513 -11.76 18.80 -15.62
C LEU A 513 -11.75 19.60 -14.32
N ALA A 514 -11.08 20.75 -14.30
CA ALA A 514 -10.92 21.56 -13.08
C ALA A 514 -12.24 22.13 -12.53
N SER A 515 -13.29 22.20 -13.35
CA SER A 515 -14.62 22.70 -12.96
C SER A 515 -15.52 21.65 -12.32
N VAL A 516 -15.16 20.36 -12.38
CA VAL A 516 -16.02 19.28 -11.88
C VAL A 516 -15.98 19.21 -10.36
N SER A 517 -17.15 19.37 -9.73
CA SER A 517 -17.33 19.24 -8.29
C SER A 517 -18.08 17.96 -7.95
N LEU A 518 -17.69 17.36 -6.82
CA LEU A 518 -18.28 16.14 -6.30
C LEU A 518 -18.71 16.35 -4.85
N ASP A 519 -20.03 16.35 -4.65
CA ASP A 519 -20.65 16.44 -3.33
C ASP A 519 -21.17 15.04 -2.94
N ASP A 520 -20.34 14.27 -2.24
CA ASP A 520 -20.70 12.94 -1.73
C ASP A 520 -21.35 13.04 -0.34
N VAL A 521 -21.85 11.93 0.20
CA VAL A 521 -22.56 11.89 1.48
C VAL A 521 -22.11 10.74 2.40
N CYS A 522 -22.34 10.90 3.70
CA CYS A 522 -22.08 9.86 4.69
C CYS A 522 -23.13 8.73 4.61
N PRO A 523 -22.76 7.44 4.50
CA PRO A 523 -23.72 6.35 4.33
C PRO A 523 -24.50 5.97 5.60
N PHE A 524 -23.97 6.28 6.78
CA PHE A 524 -24.54 5.93 8.09
C PHE A 524 -24.67 7.13 8.99
N THR A 525 -25.66 7.11 9.89
CA THR A 525 -25.70 8.04 11.00
C THR A 525 -24.58 7.68 11.99
N ILE A 526 -23.77 8.68 12.36
CA ILE A 526 -22.66 8.56 13.31
C ILE A 526 -23.04 9.31 14.59
N GLY A 527 -22.79 8.68 15.73
CA GLY A 527 -23.13 9.23 17.03
C GLY A 527 -22.39 8.54 18.17
N ILE A 528 -22.86 8.74 19.39
CA ILE A 528 -22.27 8.16 20.59
C ILE A 528 -23.31 7.43 21.45
N GLU A 529 -22.81 6.63 22.38
CA GLU A 529 -23.60 6.17 23.51
C GLU A 529 -23.80 7.28 24.55
N THR A 530 -25.01 7.38 25.05
CA THR A 530 -25.39 8.21 26.20
C THR A 530 -26.09 7.35 27.25
N SER A 531 -26.46 7.94 28.39
CA SER A 531 -27.06 7.23 29.52
C SER A 531 -28.15 6.24 29.11
N GLY A 532 -28.02 4.98 29.54
CA GLY A 532 -29.00 3.93 29.28
C GLY A 532 -28.85 3.22 27.92
N GLY A 533 -27.68 3.28 27.27
CA GLY A 533 -27.44 2.60 25.98
C GLY A 533 -28.10 3.30 24.78
N VAL A 534 -28.49 4.57 24.96
CA VAL A 534 -29.21 5.34 23.92
C VAL A 534 -28.23 5.93 22.94
N PHE A 535 -28.50 5.72 21.65
CA PHE A 535 -27.72 6.27 20.55
C PHE A 535 -28.09 7.74 20.32
N THR A 536 -27.13 8.64 20.53
CA THR A 536 -27.29 10.07 20.27
C THR A 536 -26.54 10.45 18.99
N PRO A 537 -27.25 10.83 17.91
CA PRO A 537 -26.63 11.15 16.64
C PRO A 537 -25.90 12.50 16.65
N PHE A 538 -24.83 12.58 15.87
CA PHE A 538 -24.02 13.78 15.63
C PHE A 538 -24.00 14.16 14.14
N ILE A 539 -23.78 13.18 13.26
CA ILE A 539 -23.81 13.35 11.81
C ILE A 539 -24.85 12.35 11.28
N HIS A 540 -25.90 12.83 10.63
CA HIS A 540 -26.95 11.96 10.08
C HIS A 540 -26.51 11.34 8.75
N ARG A 541 -27.00 10.14 8.42
CA ARG A 541 -26.80 9.57 7.08
C ARG A 541 -27.29 10.54 6.00
N ASN A 542 -26.68 10.43 4.82
CA ASN A 542 -26.85 11.32 3.68
C ASN A 542 -26.45 12.79 3.94
N SER A 543 -25.78 13.11 5.05
CA SER A 543 -25.16 14.43 5.23
C SER A 543 -24.01 14.59 4.24
N PRO A 544 -23.86 15.77 3.59
CA PRO A 544 -22.78 16.01 2.64
C PRO A 544 -21.42 15.94 3.33
N VAL A 545 -20.40 15.44 2.63
CA VAL A 545 -19.01 15.38 3.12
C VAL A 545 -18.09 16.25 2.27
N PRO A 546 -17.09 16.95 2.86
CA PRO A 546 -16.71 16.92 4.28
C PRO A 546 -17.68 17.70 5.19
N ILE A 547 -17.79 17.30 6.46
CA ILE A 547 -18.65 17.94 7.47
C ILE A 547 -18.00 17.95 8.85
N SER A 548 -18.27 19.00 9.62
CA SER A 548 -17.91 19.06 11.04
C SER A 548 -19.14 19.37 11.89
N HIS A 549 -19.29 18.66 13.01
CA HIS A 549 -20.33 18.90 13.99
C HIS A 549 -19.74 18.94 15.40
N THR A 550 -20.11 19.95 16.18
CA THR A 550 -19.66 20.11 17.56
C THR A 550 -20.86 20.09 18.51
N LYS A 551 -20.77 19.32 19.59
CA LYS A 551 -21.80 19.28 20.65
C LYS A 551 -21.14 19.33 22.01
N ILE A 552 -21.78 20.03 22.94
CA ILE A 552 -21.36 20.09 24.34
C ILE A 552 -22.16 19.04 25.12
N LEU A 553 -21.44 18.19 25.84
CA LEU A 553 -21.98 17.24 26.81
C LEU A 553 -21.50 17.61 28.21
N SER A 554 -22.08 16.96 29.22
CA SER A 554 -21.70 17.17 30.61
C SER A 554 -21.51 15.85 31.34
N THR A 555 -20.81 15.87 32.47
CA THR A 555 -20.65 14.70 33.34
C THR A 555 -22.00 14.20 33.84
N LEU A 556 -22.11 12.88 34.00
CA LEU A 556 -23.31 12.18 34.44
C LEU A 556 -23.35 11.99 35.97
N GLU A 557 -22.18 12.00 36.61
CA GLU A 557 -22.01 11.75 38.04
C GLU A 557 -21.22 12.87 38.73
N ASP A 558 -21.43 12.99 40.05
CA ASP A 558 -20.65 13.90 40.89
C ASP A 558 -19.19 13.42 40.97
N ASN A 559 -18.25 14.35 40.81
CA ASN A 559 -16.81 14.09 40.87
C ASN A 559 -16.31 13.03 39.86
N GLN A 560 -17.01 12.88 38.73
CA GLN A 560 -16.62 11.99 37.64
C GLN A 560 -15.22 12.34 37.12
N SER A 561 -14.25 11.45 37.31
CA SER A 561 -12.83 11.67 36.98
C SER A 561 -12.45 11.31 35.54
N ALA A 562 -13.28 10.50 34.88
CA ALA A 562 -13.13 10.10 33.50
C ALA A 562 -14.47 9.93 32.78
N VAL A 563 -14.48 10.20 31.47
CA VAL A 563 -15.63 9.98 30.58
C VAL A 563 -15.20 9.06 29.44
N LEU A 564 -15.84 7.89 29.35
CA LEU A 564 -15.70 6.98 28.22
C LEU A 564 -16.63 7.45 27.09
N ILE A 565 -16.05 7.72 25.93
CA ILE A 565 -16.79 8.11 24.72
C ILE A 565 -16.74 6.92 23.78
N GLN A 566 -17.90 6.33 23.52
CA GLN A 566 -18.07 5.23 22.58
C GLN A 566 -18.83 5.72 21.36
N VAL A 567 -18.24 5.54 20.19
CA VAL A 567 -18.69 6.07 18.91
C VAL A 567 -19.29 4.93 18.09
N TYR A 568 -20.52 5.12 17.62
CA TYR A 568 -21.29 4.14 16.89
C TYR A 568 -21.72 4.67 15.52
N GLU A 569 -21.88 3.75 14.57
CA GLU A 569 -22.56 3.98 13.31
C GLU A 569 -23.81 3.08 13.20
N GLY A 570 -24.92 3.65 12.74
CA GLY A 570 -26.17 2.90 12.53
C GLY A 570 -27.42 3.75 12.72
N GLU A 571 -28.58 3.14 12.48
CA GLU A 571 -29.88 3.83 12.49
C GLU A 571 -30.79 3.40 13.65
N HIS A 572 -30.33 2.48 14.52
CA HIS A 572 -31.12 2.01 15.64
C HIS A 572 -31.00 2.98 16.84
N GLU A 573 -32.08 3.17 17.60
CA GLU A 573 -32.10 4.06 18.78
C GLU A 573 -31.23 3.57 19.95
N GLN A 574 -30.91 2.27 19.94
CA GLN A 574 -30.11 1.58 20.97
C GLN A 574 -28.75 1.21 20.40
N THR A 575 -27.67 1.57 21.09
CA THR A 575 -26.29 1.40 20.62
C THR A 575 -25.90 -0.06 20.41
N GLN A 576 -26.45 -0.98 21.21
CA GLN A 576 -26.20 -2.42 21.11
C GLN A 576 -26.63 -3.05 19.77
N LEU A 577 -27.49 -2.37 19.00
CA LEU A 577 -27.93 -2.78 17.66
C LEU A 577 -27.26 -1.99 16.53
N ASN A 578 -26.37 -1.06 16.89
CA ASN A 578 -25.52 -0.33 15.97
C ASN A 578 -24.09 -0.90 16.02
N THR A 579 -23.24 -0.46 15.11
CA THR A 579 -21.85 -0.90 15.03
C THR A 579 -20.96 0.07 15.81
N LEU A 580 -20.28 -0.44 16.83
CA LEU A 580 -19.24 0.30 17.53
C LEU A 580 -18.02 0.47 16.60
N ILE A 581 -17.67 1.72 16.29
CA ILE A 581 -16.54 2.04 15.40
C ILE A 581 -15.30 2.53 16.14
N GLY A 582 -15.46 3.03 17.36
CA GLY A 582 -14.33 3.41 18.20
C GLY A 582 -14.73 3.81 19.61
N GLU A 583 -13.75 3.82 20.51
CA GLU A 583 -13.93 4.31 21.86
C GLU A 583 -12.66 4.97 22.37
N PHE A 584 -12.81 5.97 23.23
CA PHE A 584 -11.69 6.59 23.92
C PHE A 584 -12.15 7.17 25.25
N GLU A 585 -11.25 7.11 26.22
CA GLU A 585 -11.50 7.65 27.54
C GLU A 585 -10.82 9.01 27.69
N MET A 586 -11.58 10.00 28.15
CA MET A 586 -11.07 11.29 28.57
C MET A 586 -10.87 11.27 30.09
N THR A 587 -9.61 11.24 30.52
CA THR A 587 -9.22 11.22 31.94
C THR A 587 -8.78 12.62 32.41
N GLY A 588 -8.68 12.80 33.73
CA GLY A 588 -8.22 14.06 34.32
C GLY A 588 -9.30 15.13 34.38
N ILE A 589 -10.57 14.72 34.45
CA ILE A 589 -11.71 15.63 34.61
C ILE A 589 -11.69 16.18 36.05
N PRO A 590 -11.77 17.51 36.24
CA PRO A 590 -11.74 18.10 37.58
C PRO A 590 -12.98 17.70 38.39
N PRO A 591 -12.85 17.43 39.71
CA PRO A 591 -13.99 17.13 40.56
C PRO A 591 -14.99 18.29 40.58
N ALA A 592 -16.23 18.03 40.17
CA ALA A 592 -17.33 18.97 40.24
C ALA A 592 -18.67 18.22 40.34
N ALA A 593 -19.74 18.93 40.69
CA ALA A 593 -21.09 18.37 40.67
C ALA A 593 -21.48 17.87 39.26
N ARG A 594 -22.35 16.86 39.18
CA ARG A 594 -22.89 16.34 37.93
C ARG A 594 -23.40 17.50 37.06
N GLY A 595 -23.13 17.44 35.76
CA GLY A 595 -23.57 18.50 34.84
C GLY A 595 -22.69 19.76 34.83
N ALA A 596 -21.80 19.97 35.81
CA ALA A 596 -21.00 21.19 35.91
C ALA A 596 -19.82 21.20 34.93
N VAL A 597 -19.15 20.06 34.72
CA VAL A 597 -18.05 19.94 33.75
C VAL A 597 -18.63 19.80 32.35
N GLN A 598 -18.18 20.65 31.43
CA GLN A 598 -18.60 20.64 30.03
C GLN A 598 -17.50 20.08 29.13
N LEU A 599 -17.88 19.09 28.32
CA LEU A 599 -17.04 18.46 27.31
C LEU A 599 -17.54 18.85 25.92
N GLU A 600 -16.69 19.53 25.17
CA GLU A 600 -16.92 19.81 23.76
C GLU A 600 -16.43 18.63 22.92
N LEU A 601 -17.37 17.92 22.31
CA LEU A 601 -17.09 16.86 21.34
C LEU A 601 -17.22 17.39 19.93
N LYS A 602 -16.17 17.21 19.13
CA LYS A 602 -16.09 17.60 17.73
C LYS A 602 -15.94 16.35 16.86
N PHE A 603 -16.85 16.20 15.91
CA PHE A 603 -16.84 15.15 14.90
C PHE A 603 -16.49 15.80 13.57
N GLU A 604 -15.51 15.26 12.87
CA GLU A 604 -15.07 15.72 11.56
C GLU A 604 -15.00 14.53 10.61
N LEU A 605 -15.78 14.59 9.54
CA LEU A 605 -15.76 13.59 8.47
C LEU A 605 -15.11 14.24 7.24
N ASP A 606 -13.99 13.69 6.78
CA ASP A 606 -13.24 14.25 5.64
C ASP A 606 -13.86 13.89 4.28
N ALA A 607 -13.26 14.36 3.19
CA ALA A 607 -13.72 14.07 1.83
C ALA A 607 -13.55 12.60 1.39
N ASN A 608 -12.82 11.78 2.15
CA ASN A 608 -12.72 10.33 1.93
C ASN A 608 -13.77 9.55 2.75
N GLY A 609 -14.53 10.24 3.60
CA GLY A 609 -15.44 9.64 4.55
C GLY A 609 -14.74 9.03 5.76
N ILE A 610 -13.56 9.55 6.15
CA ILE A 610 -12.79 9.10 7.32
C ILE A 610 -13.09 10.01 8.52
N LEU A 611 -13.40 9.41 9.67
CA LEU A 611 -13.88 10.10 10.87
C LEU A 611 -12.74 10.45 11.85
N LEU A 612 -12.68 11.74 12.21
CA LEU A 612 -11.88 12.27 13.31
C LEU A 612 -12.81 12.71 14.45
N VAL A 613 -12.53 12.24 15.67
CA VAL A 613 -13.31 12.62 16.87
C VAL A 613 -12.39 13.26 17.91
N GLY A 614 -12.70 14.50 18.26
CA GLY A 614 -12.02 15.27 19.30
C GLY A 614 -12.90 15.48 20.53
N ALA A 615 -12.30 15.44 21.71
CA ALA A 615 -12.92 15.88 22.96
C ALA A 615 -12.06 16.95 23.63
N LYS A 616 -12.71 18.02 24.09
CA LYS A 616 -12.08 19.12 24.82
C LYS A 616 -12.88 19.48 26.06
N GLU A 617 -12.22 19.54 27.21
CA GLU A 617 -12.83 20.05 28.44
C GLU A 617 -12.67 21.58 28.45
N LYS A 618 -13.78 22.30 28.69
CA LYS A 618 -13.84 23.74 28.42
C LYS A 618 -13.11 24.61 29.45
N PHE A 619 -12.98 24.19 30.72
CA PHE A 619 -12.40 25.02 31.77
C PHE A 619 -10.87 24.94 31.85
N THR A 620 -10.33 23.73 31.87
CA THR A 620 -8.89 23.46 31.91
C THR A 620 -8.25 23.54 30.52
N GLY A 621 -9.06 23.45 29.46
CA GLY A 621 -8.57 23.37 28.08
C GLY A 621 -7.93 22.03 27.73
N SER A 622 -7.98 21.04 28.63
CA SER A 622 -7.50 19.68 28.38
C SER A 622 -8.14 19.13 27.11
N PHE A 623 -7.31 18.70 26.17
CA PHE A 623 -7.72 18.26 24.84
C PHE A 623 -7.21 16.85 24.58
N LYS A 624 -8.11 15.98 24.12
CA LYS A 624 -7.76 14.64 23.65
C LYS A 624 -8.54 14.39 22.38
N SER A 625 -7.81 14.21 21.28
CA SER A 625 -8.40 13.77 20.02
C SER A 625 -7.96 12.34 19.71
N ILE A 626 -8.86 11.61 19.07
CA ILE A 626 -8.57 10.35 18.45
C ILE A 626 -9.01 10.46 16.99
N THR A 627 -8.07 10.25 16.07
CA THR A 627 -8.48 9.76 14.75
C THR A 627 -9.00 8.36 15.02
N ILE A 628 -10.27 8.08 14.73
CA ILE A 628 -10.81 6.74 14.87
C ILE A 628 -10.25 5.92 13.72
N SER A 629 -8.95 5.61 13.76
CA SER A 629 -8.41 4.46 13.08
C SER A 629 -8.86 3.27 13.91
N SER A 630 -9.79 2.47 13.38
CA SER A 630 -10.40 1.37 14.12
C SER A 630 -9.32 0.46 14.75
N ARG A 631 -8.99 0.66 16.04
CA ARG A 631 -7.90 -0.12 16.66
C ARG A 631 -8.24 -1.62 16.77
N ARG A 632 -9.53 -1.98 16.63
CA ARG A 632 -10.00 -3.37 16.68
C ARG A 632 -9.92 -4.10 15.32
N SER A 633 -9.96 -3.38 14.19
CA SER A 633 -10.01 -4.00 12.85
C SER A 633 -8.92 -3.51 11.88
N GLY A 634 -8.31 -2.34 12.11
CA GLY A 634 -7.27 -1.77 11.26
C GLY A 634 -5.84 -2.13 11.68
N LEU A 635 -4.88 -1.71 10.85
CA LEU A 635 -3.45 -1.83 11.13
C LEU A 635 -2.97 -0.65 11.98
N SER A 636 -2.03 -0.89 12.90
CA SER A 636 -1.30 0.22 13.54
C SER A 636 -0.35 0.88 12.53
N GLU A 637 0.06 2.14 12.75
CA GLU A 637 1.06 2.78 11.88
C GLU A 637 2.40 2.01 11.86
N GLU A 638 2.76 1.37 12.97
CA GLU A 638 3.96 0.53 13.05
C GLU A 638 3.81 -0.75 12.20
N GLU A 639 2.69 -1.47 12.36
CA GLU A 639 2.36 -2.63 11.52
C GLU A 639 2.34 -2.24 10.04
N LEU A 640 1.70 -1.13 9.71
CA LEU A 640 1.59 -0.61 8.35
C LEU A 640 2.96 -0.27 7.75
N ASN A 641 3.81 0.45 8.49
CA ASN A 641 5.17 0.77 8.03
C ASN A 641 6.03 -0.49 7.86
N ASN A 642 5.86 -1.49 8.73
CA ASN A 642 6.50 -2.80 8.61
C ASN A 642 6.03 -3.59 7.38
N LEU A 643 4.74 -3.52 7.06
CA LEU A 643 4.18 -4.15 5.85
C LEU A 643 4.64 -3.43 4.59
N VAL A 644 4.69 -2.10 4.59
CA VAL A 644 5.21 -1.29 3.49
C VAL A 644 6.69 -1.59 3.23
N SER A 645 7.51 -1.71 4.29
CA SER A 645 8.94 -2.01 4.15
C SER A 645 9.17 -3.43 3.61
N LYS A 646 8.45 -4.43 4.16
CA LYS A 646 8.44 -5.82 3.66
C LYS A 646 8.01 -5.89 2.19
N ALA A 647 6.96 -5.16 1.83
CA ALA A 647 6.46 -5.08 0.45
C ALA A 647 7.46 -4.43 -0.51
N ALA A 648 8.24 -3.45 -0.04
CA ALA A 648 9.27 -2.78 -0.82
C ALA A 648 10.58 -3.58 -0.95
N GLY A 649 10.67 -4.78 -0.36
CA GLY A 649 11.88 -5.61 -0.38
C GLY A 649 13.03 -5.04 0.44
N ARG A 650 12.76 -4.07 1.34
CA ARG A 650 13.75 -3.56 2.29
C ARG A 650 13.72 -4.45 3.53
N PRO A 651 14.86 -5.01 3.99
CA PRO A 651 14.89 -5.65 5.30
C PRO A 651 14.50 -4.59 6.34
N GLY A 652 13.41 -4.81 7.07
CA GLY A 652 13.09 -3.99 8.23
C GLY A 652 14.28 -4.07 9.18
N SER A 653 14.78 -2.90 9.61
CA SER A 653 15.61 -2.82 10.80
C SER A 653 14.73 -3.24 11.97
N ASP A 654 14.80 -4.53 12.29
CA ASP A 654 14.59 -5.16 13.59
C ASP A 654 14.49 -6.67 13.32
N LEU A 655 15.67 -7.28 13.19
CA LEU A 655 15.84 -8.71 13.42
C LEU A 655 15.80 -8.91 14.94
N GLU A 656 14.63 -8.80 15.55
CA GLU A 656 14.34 -9.68 16.68
C GLU A 656 13.91 -11.01 16.07
N GLU A 657 14.83 -11.97 16.11
CA GLU A 657 14.47 -13.37 16.03
C GLU A 657 13.31 -13.61 16.98
N ASP A 658 12.13 -13.94 16.43
CA ASP A 658 11.05 -14.56 17.19
C ASP A 658 11.58 -15.86 17.77
N GLY A 659 12.19 -15.76 18.95
CA GLY A 659 12.55 -16.84 19.84
C GLY A 659 11.29 -17.48 20.43
N TYR A 660 10.45 -18.04 19.56
CA TYR A 660 9.34 -18.89 19.97
C TYR A 660 9.86 -20.33 20.11
N ASN A 661 10.47 -20.59 21.26
CA ASN A 661 10.71 -21.89 21.87
C ASN A 661 10.69 -23.11 20.93
N SER A 662 11.85 -23.45 20.39
CA SER A 662 12.19 -24.75 19.81
C SER A 662 12.16 -25.92 20.82
N SER A 663 11.66 -25.71 22.05
CA SER A 663 11.64 -26.71 23.12
C SER A 663 10.31 -27.48 23.27
N ILE A 664 9.30 -27.21 22.44
CA ILE A 664 8.00 -27.94 22.48
C ILE A 664 7.82 -28.92 21.31
N LEU A 665 8.64 -28.84 20.25
CA LEU A 665 8.56 -29.78 19.12
C LEU A 665 9.43 -31.05 19.26
N GLU A 666 10.32 -31.13 20.26
CA GLU A 666 11.16 -32.31 20.50
C GLU A 666 10.57 -33.34 21.48
N ARG A 667 9.38 -33.10 22.05
CA ARG A 667 8.73 -34.06 22.97
C ARG A 667 7.59 -34.90 22.39
N GLU A 668 7.15 -34.65 21.15
CA GLU A 668 6.10 -35.46 20.50
C GLU A 668 6.59 -36.30 19.31
N ILE A 669 7.91 -36.37 19.06
CA ILE A 669 8.49 -37.18 17.97
C ILE A 669 9.22 -38.45 18.51
N LEU A 670 9.27 -38.67 19.83
CA LEU A 670 9.97 -39.81 20.44
C LEU A 670 9.07 -40.88 21.09
N LEU A 671 7.75 -40.83 20.92
CA LEU A 671 6.82 -41.88 21.39
C LEU A 671 5.74 -42.15 20.33
N GLY A 672 6.11 -42.85 19.27
CA GLY A 672 5.16 -43.21 18.21
C GLY A 672 5.78 -43.96 17.03
N ALA A 673 6.79 -44.79 17.28
CA ALA A 673 7.32 -45.71 16.28
C ALA A 673 7.71 -47.02 16.98
N GLY A 674 6.85 -48.03 16.85
CA GLY A 674 7.14 -49.37 17.36
C GLY A 674 5.89 -50.21 17.52
N ALA A 675 5.41 -50.80 16.43
CA ALA A 675 4.93 -52.19 16.32
C ALA A 675 3.88 -52.33 15.21
N ASP A 676 4.35 -52.50 13.98
CA ASP A 676 3.69 -53.37 13.01
C ASP A 676 4.75 -54.44 12.67
N ASP A 677 4.53 -55.69 13.08
CA ASP A 677 4.32 -56.83 12.18
C ASP A 677 4.37 -58.15 12.96
N PHE A 678 3.38 -59.03 12.71
CA PHE A 678 3.43 -60.51 12.67
C PHE A 678 2.05 -61.13 12.97
N GLY A 679 1.33 -61.44 11.88
CA GLY A 679 0.85 -62.80 11.59
C GLY A 679 -0.46 -63.29 12.23
N GLY A 680 -1.35 -63.82 11.38
CA GLY A 680 -2.22 -64.94 11.77
C GLY A 680 -3.65 -64.89 11.23
N GLU A 681 -3.85 -65.44 10.04
CA GLU A 681 -5.14 -65.85 9.50
C GLU A 681 -5.93 -66.75 10.47
N THR A 682 -7.25 -66.54 10.57
CA THR A 682 -8.22 -67.65 10.64
C THR A 682 -9.50 -67.30 9.88
N ASN A 683 -10.00 -68.35 9.21
CA ASN A 683 -11.01 -68.45 8.14
C ASN A 683 -12.46 -68.04 8.56
N PRO A 684 -13.37 -67.80 7.59
CA PRO A 684 -14.68 -67.21 7.76
C PRO A 684 -15.82 -68.24 7.92
N GLN A 685 -17.00 -67.76 8.32
CA GLN A 685 -18.26 -68.43 8.01
C GLN A 685 -18.85 -67.84 6.73
N HIS A 686 -18.79 -68.71 5.70
CA HIS A 686 -19.49 -68.81 4.41
C HIS A 686 -19.41 -67.70 3.37
#